data_AF-A0A2G7GFF5-F1
#
_entry.id   AF-A0A2G7GFF5-F1
#
_cell.length_a   1.000
_cell.length_b   1.000
_cell.length_c   1.000
_cell.angle_alpha   90.00
_cell.angle_beta   90.00
_cell.angle_gamma   90.00
#
_symmetry.space_group_name_H-M   'P 1'
#
loop_
_entity.id
_entity.type
_entity.pdbx_description
1 polymer ?
#
loop_
_entity_poly.entity_id
_entity_poly.type
_entity_poly.pdbx_seq_one_letter_code
_entity_poly.pdbx_strand_id
1 'polypeptide(L)'
;MAITKVLADGSLSVPVFDASYENGKGRFLSEPFTLKHSILAQMFSPEDLKSLVMVKVDDTNPNPDRLRNRTFEDGQKRFFAFSSGQNYYFASKNLRDRIRDFFQTEPDTACRYGSLLTSDCFKGTQTFENLRVKIVDRQDPKYAEYKTGDCHGKISPKLAKVLGAKTNAPFQFRLAWKSDWAVDEKLNLPSFLSKGTFLPDRNLTEGKGYDLILDISSIKGIEKSQLKKLIPCGDYEFPQAVLGNRSNAKVTQYNNSWQFTIWFSEDAIRQDFGPVTLKKAQQLASLQRDTIALANHIVAEYDKKQGRDRAFGNRSQSEELDLQIEDSDLDEDVSTKEQEARIICLLRADKYGQLLDAPKVADYLRDYVANKWRDLAVKTGFTHSSGMAMPAPELKQGKICAPHLPEGDTIVTRYPIVSRDNIRLYKNVHHPELVKTKNVVWINPLDAEKYHQADFDGDQLIVTSAIKIPNIAKEVRRAGEPAEFMEVKQRPKLSYIDVLDEEGNRKYKSLAEVAVASSQNKVGQVALAIGRVQSSLPNENENPALFERKKRKLLNRLFAGLQIEVDYQKSAERIEDVKKLEGISDFNGHRLLDDAKKWADAHPCHFFKFYKDDRSYRTFTIPAEEKAAVNVIPREVVNPLWSATQIRNRSREEFRYLFPNPMTEGADEDEIDYWKENYLNWAEELKLRFEESRNEIKQRVGEDSEVFNKELGRLYDSYRAEIAELFVEPEERSAAASALWYSQHSRPERRGAEETCLKIAKKLKITFGLEVDYELPNEALPRDAYVLSIPFGNEALKWKQSLDEREIEYTAIINSELPMVDFVFKDLSSKVIEKLEARYGNNFNGSEQLNLPDKLWIVAPQNYNWAMSRTQPGVGALVYNLFTDEICQQLESTQIDQIQVLGIKHNEFAAENLNSRQWRNQSIDFKVDTLKLEPDNPNYYRYNGTPAIAIDGKILGTFSPETPKLPIGSTFSSTIEPERSKVTLHVDPESVCLPVIAIASGTALRAIASKEESKQADFPSPPERSSDGASTNFSEQVHKRQIRSQKKESTVMDKLIAGVSAAYVQKCLTQGIEPDHEKPVRVGVGSWDAYVEASGDTRIRGGLEGEAKRTIAQFNLHTVAVTHPLSPVLTKAFEQMLKQYQRLDQQQPSKFTRTLHSSSEYQKFLKKKQTELD
;
A
#
# COMPACT_ATOMS: atom_id res chain seq x y z
N MET A 1 -10.16 20.59 -14.97
CA MET A 1 -8.93 21.35 -14.65
C MET A 1 -8.44 20.93 -13.27
N ALA A 2 -7.18 20.54 -13.14
CA ALA A 2 -6.56 20.11 -11.89
C ALA A 2 -6.15 21.33 -11.05
N ILE A 3 -7.05 21.82 -10.20
CA ILE A 3 -6.81 22.95 -9.28
C ILE A 3 -6.84 22.49 -7.84
N THR A 4 -6.01 23.11 -6.99
CA THR A 4 -6.12 22.89 -5.53
C THR A 4 -7.44 23.46 -5.02
N LYS A 5 -8.11 22.71 -4.14
CA LYS A 5 -9.37 23.12 -3.50
C LYS A 5 -9.24 23.05 -1.99
N VAL A 6 -9.81 24.04 -1.31
CA VAL A 6 -10.06 23.98 0.14
C VAL A 6 -11.35 23.21 0.34
N LEU A 7 -11.30 22.14 1.12
CA LEU A 7 -12.44 21.29 1.45
C LEU A 7 -13.26 21.91 2.60
N ALA A 8 -14.48 21.42 2.79
CA ALA A 8 -15.41 21.95 3.80
C ALA A 8 -14.87 21.85 5.24
N ASP A 9 -13.99 20.89 5.52
CA ASP A 9 -13.31 20.70 6.80
C ASP A 9 -12.02 21.55 6.95
N GLY A 10 -11.70 22.40 5.96
CA GLY A 10 -10.48 23.22 5.93
C GLY A 10 -9.23 22.47 5.46
N SER A 11 -9.35 21.22 5.01
CA SER A 11 -8.24 20.47 4.38
C SER A 11 -7.97 20.95 2.95
N LEU A 12 -6.77 20.71 2.42
CA LEU A 12 -6.43 21.02 1.02
C LEU A 12 -6.39 19.75 0.17
N SER A 13 -7.20 19.74 -0.88
CA SER A 13 -7.10 18.76 -1.97
C SER A 13 -6.14 19.31 -3.03
N VAL A 14 -4.89 18.83 -3.04
CA VAL A 14 -3.82 19.29 -3.93
C VAL A 14 -3.68 18.33 -5.12
N PRO A 15 -3.76 18.80 -6.37
CA PRO A 15 -3.56 17.95 -7.54
C PRO A 15 -2.11 17.45 -7.60
N VAL A 16 -1.96 16.19 -8.01
CA VAL A 16 -0.65 15.53 -8.11
C VAL A 16 -0.26 15.37 -9.57
N PHE A 17 0.91 15.87 -9.93
CA PHE A 17 1.53 15.68 -11.22
C PHE A 17 2.70 14.70 -11.09
N ASP A 18 2.59 13.57 -11.76
CA ASP A 18 3.64 12.56 -11.82
C ASP A 18 4.61 12.90 -12.98
N ALA A 19 5.84 13.26 -12.61
CA ALA A 19 6.92 13.61 -13.52
C ALA A 19 7.97 12.49 -13.65
N SER A 20 7.72 11.29 -13.11
CA SER A 20 8.63 10.14 -13.18
C SER A 20 8.77 9.56 -14.59
N TYR A 21 7.75 9.72 -15.45
CA TYR A 21 7.75 9.18 -16.82
C TYR A 21 8.88 9.77 -17.71
N GLU A 22 9.67 8.88 -18.32
CA GLU A 22 10.88 9.22 -19.10
C GLU A 22 10.61 10.21 -20.24
N ASN A 23 9.44 10.12 -20.86
CA ASN A 23 9.01 10.93 -22.01
C ASN A 23 8.89 12.44 -21.70
N GLY A 24 9.03 12.83 -20.42
CA GLY A 24 9.05 14.23 -19.96
C GLY A 24 7.73 14.97 -20.05
N LYS A 25 6.68 14.33 -20.59
CA LYS A 25 5.33 14.87 -20.63
C LYS A 25 4.63 14.81 -19.27
N GLY A 26 4.95 13.81 -18.45
CA GLY A 26 4.27 13.56 -17.16
C GLY A 26 2.75 13.39 -17.32
N ARG A 27 2.03 13.25 -16.21
CA ARG A 27 0.55 13.31 -16.20
C ARG A 27 0.02 13.69 -14.83
N PHE A 28 -1.18 14.28 -14.78
CA PHE A 28 -1.91 14.39 -13.52
C PHE A 28 -2.47 13.02 -13.10
N LEU A 29 -2.38 12.72 -11.80
CA LEU A 29 -3.06 11.56 -11.22
C LEU A 29 -4.55 11.85 -11.06
N SER A 30 -5.39 10.81 -11.15
CA SER A 30 -6.83 10.91 -10.96
C SER A 30 -7.19 11.35 -9.54
N GLU A 31 -6.45 10.86 -8.55
CA GLU A 31 -6.67 11.20 -7.15
C GLU A 31 -5.73 12.32 -6.67
N PRO A 32 -6.29 13.41 -6.10
CA PRO A 32 -5.50 14.47 -5.48
C PRO A 32 -4.95 14.02 -4.12
N PHE A 33 -3.83 14.62 -3.71
CA PHE A 33 -3.29 14.44 -2.38
C PHE A 33 -4.00 15.37 -1.38
N THR A 34 -4.51 14.81 -0.28
CA THR A 34 -5.22 15.60 0.74
C THR A 34 -4.32 15.94 1.91
N LEU A 35 -4.02 17.23 2.09
CA LEU A 35 -3.36 17.78 3.28
C LEU A 35 -4.41 18.13 4.34
N LYS A 36 -4.36 17.47 5.49
CA LYS A 36 -5.41 17.62 6.53
C LYS A 36 -5.11 18.77 7.47
N HIS A 37 -5.98 19.78 7.45
CA HIS A 37 -5.90 20.97 8.31
C HIS A 37 -4.51 21.62 8.37
N SER A 38 -3.74 21.65 7.27
CA SER A 38 -2.39 22.21 7.27
C SER A 38 -2.39 23.73 7.56
N ILE A 39 -1.31 24.26 8.14
CA ILE A 39 -1.21 25.71 8.38
C ILE A 39 -1.21 26.50 7.06
N LEU A 40 -0.69 25.92 5.97
CA LEU A 40 -0.72 26.51 4.63
C LEU A 40 -2.15 26.85 4.18
N ALA A 41 -3.12 26.00 4.52
CA ALA A 41 -4.53 26.19 4.19
C ALA A 41 -5.13 27.45 4.83
N GLN A 42 -4.67 27.81 6.03
CA GLN A 42 -5.17 28.95 6.80
C GLN A 42 -4.42 30.25 6.50
N MET A 43 -3.19 30.16 5.99
CA MET A 43 -2.32 31.30 5.75
C MET A 43 -2.66 32.10 4.48
N PHE A 44 -3.31 31.45 3.51
CA PHE A 44 -3.56 31.98 2.17
C PHE A 44 -5.04 31.85 1.80
N SER A 45 -5.52 32.76 0.95
CA SER A 45 -6.91 32.67 0.48
C SER A 45 -7.09 31.43 -0.43
N PRO A 46 -8.31 30.86 -0.52
CA PRO A 46 -8.58 29.77 -1.45
C PRO A 46 -8.19 30.12 -2.91
N GLU A 47 -8.30 31.39 -3.30
CA GLU A 47 -7.90 31.86 -4.63
C GLU A 47 -6.39 31.77 -4.85
N ASP A 48 -5.59 32.19 -3.88
CA ASP A 48 -4.13 32.12 -3.94
C ASP A 48 -3.67 30.67 -4.13
N LEU A 49 -4.31 29.75 -3.39
CA LEU A 49 -3.94 28.33 -3.33
C LEU A 49 -4.29 27.55 -4.59
N LYS A 50 -5.22 28.01 -5.45
CA LYS A 50 -5.60 27.31 -6.69
C LYS A 50 -4.41 26.92 -7.58
N SER A 51 -3.35 27.73 -7.54
CA SER A 51 -2.13 27.53 -8.33
C SER A 51 -1.17 26.47 -7.76
N LEU A 52 -1.40 25.98 -6.54
CA LEU A 52 -0.56 24.97 -5.91
C LEU A 52 -0.73 23.61 -6.60
N VAL A 53 0.38 22.93 -6.88
CA VAL A 53 0.45 21.58 -7.45
C VAL A 53 1.55 20.81 -6.74
N MET A 54 1.30 19.55 -6.40
CA MET A 54 2.33 18.62 -5.94
C MET A 54 2.93 17.90 -7.14
N VAL A 55 4.25 17.83 -7.22
CA VAL A 55 4.99 17.10 -8.24
C VAL A 55 5.70 15.93 -7.57
N LYS A 56 5.54 14.74 -8.16
CA LYS A 56 6.29 13.54 -7.83
C LYS A 56 7.33 13.28 -8.91
N VAL A 57 8.52 12.85 -8.52
CA VAL A 57 9.59 12.41 -9.44
C VAL A 57 9.96 10.97 -9.09
N ASP A 58 10.91 10.38 -9.82
CA ASP A 58 11.49 9.10 -9.42
C ASP A 58 12.20 9.25 -8.07
N ASP A 59 11.77 8.47 -7.08
CA ASP A 59 12.30 8.54 -5.71
C ASP A 59 13.66 7.83 -5.57
N THR A 60 13.98 6.89 -6.49
CA THR A 60 15.24 6.13 -6.50
C THR A 60 16.38 6.92 -7.12
N ASN A 61 16.10 7.63 -8.22
CA ASN A 61 17.04 8.51 -8.89
C ASN A 61 16.40 9.88 -9.21
N PRO A 62 16.11 10.68 -8.18
CA PRO A 62 15.47 11.99 -8.36
C PRO A 62 16.35 12.91 -9.21
N ASN A 63 15.86 13.24 -10.40
CA ASN A 63 16.55 14.17 -11.30
C ASN A 63 16.08 15.62 -11.04
N PRO A 64 16.97 16.54 -10.61
CA PRO A 64 16.61 17.93 -10.34
C PRO A 64 16.07 18.69 -11.58
N ASP A 65 16.39 18.24 -12.79
CA ASP A 65 15.84 18.82 -14.02
C ASP A 65 14.34 18.60 -14.16
N ARG A 66 13.82 17.54 -13.54
CA ARG A 66 12.37 17.30 -13.44
C ARG A 66 11.68 18.30 -12.50
N LEU A 67 12.43 19.12 -11.75
CA LEU A 67 11.90 20.18 -10.90
C LEU A 67 12.05 21.59 -11.50
N ARG A 68 12.39 21.71 -12.78
CA ARG A 68 12.43 23.01 -13.47
C ARG A 68 11.03 23.61 -13.64
N ASN A 69 10.96 24.94 -13.54
CA ASN A 69 9.75 25.74 -13.77
C ASN A 69 9.13 25.40 -15.14
N ARG A 70 7.81 25.20 -15.19
CA ARG A 70 7.14 24.73 -16.41
C ARG A 70 5.70 25.22 -16.50
N THR A 71 5.17 25.15 -17.72
CA THR A 71 3.73 25.26 -17.97
C THR A 71 3.13 23.87 -17.91
N PHE A 72 2.11 23.69 -17.07
CA PHE A 72 1.40 22.41 -16.94
C PHE A 72 0.31 22.29 -18.01
N GLU A 73 -0.30 21.12 -18.15
CA GLU A 73 -1.33 20.82 -19.17
C GLU A 73 -2.55 21.74 -19.10
N ASP A 74 -2.79 22.37 -17.95
CA ASP A 74 -3.83 23.38 -17.75
C ASP A 74 -3.46 24.79 -18.26
N GLY A 75 -2.29 24.94 -18.89
CA GLY A 75 -1.80 26.20 -19.46
C GLY A 75 -1.17 27.17 -18.45
N GLN A 76 -1.13 26.82 -17.15
CA GLN A 76 -0.55 27.70 -16.13
C GLN A 76 0.95 27.45 -15.94
N LYS A 77 1.72 28.53 -15.97
CA LYS A 77 3.16 28.50 -15.63
C LYS A 77 3.34 28.53 -14.12
N ARG A 78 3.95 27.46 -13.58
CA ARG A 78 4.23 27.33 -12.14
C ARG A 78 5.73 27.16 -11.89
N PHE A 79 6.14 27.53 -10.68
CA PHE A 79 7.52 27.62 -10.23
C PHE A 79 7.70 26.75 -8.99
N PHE A 80 8.87 26.12 -8.86
CA PHE A 80 9.21 25.35 -7.67
C PHE A 80 9.21 26.27 -6.43
N ALA A 81 8.37 25.96 -5.44
CA ALA A 81 8.17 26.78 -4.26
C ALA A 81 8.99 26.25 -3.08
N PHE A 82 8.79 24.99 -2.70
CA PHE A 82 9.40 24.33 -1.54
C PHE A 82 9.27 22.80 -1.65
N SER A 83 9.91 22.04 -0.76
CA SER A 83 9.75 20.58 -0.65
C SER A 83 9.39 20.12 0.76
N SER A 84 8.80 18.93 0.85
CA SER A 84 8.49 18.22 2.08
C SER A 84 8.84 16.74 1.89
N GLY A 85 10.06 16.35 2.27
CA GLY A 85 10.59 15.02 1.93
C GLY A 85 10.65 14.84 0.42
N GLN A 86 10.09 13.75 -0.08
CA GLN A 86 10.00 13.44 -1.52
C GLN A 86 8.82 14.13 -2.24
N ASN A 87 8.11 15.05 -1.57
CA ASN A 87 7.02 15.82 -2.16
C ASN A 87 7.49 17.23 -2.57
N TYR A 88 7.34 17.58 -3.84
CA TYR A 88 7.81 18.85 -4.40
C TYR A 88 6.64 19.75 -4.77
N TYR A 89 6.58 20.98 -4.24
CA TYR A 89 5.43 21.85 -4.43
C TYR A 89 5.73 22.97 -5.44
N PHE A 90 4.83 23.14 -6.40
CA PHE A 90 4.87 24.18 -7.42
C PHE A 90 3.71 25.15 -7.24
N ALA A 91 3.93 26.42 -7.51
CA ALA A 91 2.93 27.47 -7.37
C ALA A 91 3.08 28.56 -8.44
N SER A 92 2.06 29.41 -8.61
CA SER A 92 2.21 30.64 -9.39
C SER A 92 3.34 31.52 -8.84
N LYS A 93 3.87 32.45 -9.65
CA LYS A 93 4.93 33.35 -9.21
C LYS A 93 4.55 34.10 -7.93
N ASN A 94 3.32 34.64 -7.87
CA ASN A 94 2.83 35.39 -6.73
C ASN A 94 2.80 34.54 -5.44
N LEU A 95 2.17 33.37 -5.48
CA LEU A 95 2.10 32.49 -4.32
C LEU A 95 3.49 31.99 -3.90
N ARG A 96 4.35 31.62 -4.86
CA ARG A 96 5.72 31.18 -4.60
C ARG A 96 6.55 32.26 -3.91
N ASP A 97 6.45 33.51 -4.34
CA ASP A 97 7.19 34.61 -3.72
C ASP A 97 6.72 34.82 -2.27
N ARG A 98 5.41 34.84 -2.01
CA ARG A 98 4.84 34.96 -0.65
C ARG A 98 5.18 33.78 0.27
N ILE A 99 5.29 32.56 -0.26
CA ILE A 99 5.76 31.40 0.51
C ILE A 99 7.24 31.52 0.82
N ARG A 100 8.04 32.07 -0.10
CA ARG A 100 9.49 32.24 0.11
C ARG A 100 9.83 33.37 1.08
N ASP A 101 8.87 34.23 1.39
CA ASP A 101 9.04 35.27 2.41
C ASP A 101 9.39 34.70 3.81
N PHE A 102 9.00 33.45 4.10
CA PHE A 102 9.37 32.74 5.32
C PHE A 102 10.82 32.27 5.39
N PHE A 103 11.54 32.32 4.27
CA PHE A 103 12.87 31.72 4.09
C PHE A 103 13.88 32.71 3.51
N GLN A 104 13.61 34.02 3.58
CA GLN A 104 14.39 35.04 2.88
C GLN A 104 15.86 35.09 3.31
N THR A 105 16.14 34.88 4.60
CA THR A 105 17.50 34.94 5.13
C THR A 105 18.33 33.71 4.77
N GLU A 106 17.69 32.57 4.48
CA GLU A 106 18.36 31.31 4.17
C GLU A 106 17.51 30.48 3.18
N PRO A 107 17.53 30.76 1.86
CA PRO A 107 16.55 30.23 0.92
C PRO A 107 16.46 28.70 0.80
N ASP A 108 17.55 27.95 1.08
CA ASP A 108 17.56 26.49 1.09
C ASP A 108 16.68 25.90 2.21
N THR A 109 16.36 26.69 3.24
CA THR A 109 15.43 26.27 4.28
C THR A 109 14.01 26.03 3.78
N ALA A 110 13.64 26.53 2.59
CA ALA A 110 12.40 26.14 1.93
C ALA A 110 12.35 24.63 1.64
N CYS A 111 13.50 23.97 1.42
CA CYS A 111 13.57 22.52 1.24
C CYS A 111 13.73 21.76 2.57
N ARG A 112 14.39 22.36 3.56
CA ARG A 112 14.69 21.75 4.87
C ARG A 112 13.53 21.83 5.87
N TYR A 113 12.72 22.89 5.77
CA TYR A 113 11.60 23.19 6.65
C TYR A 113 10.28 23.43 5.91
N GLY A 114 10.22 23.18 4.59
CA GLY A 114 8.98 23.29 3.82
C GLY A 114 7.86 22.36 4.31
N SER A 115 8.22 21.23 4.92
CA SER A 115 7.29 20.31 5.58
C SER A 115 6.45 20.94 6.70
N LEU A 116 6.89 22.07 7.28
CA LEU A 116 6.11 22.79 8.29
C LEU A 116 4.84 23.40 7.72
N LEU A 117 4.83 23.76 6.44
CA LEU A 117 3.67 24.31 5.74
C LEU A 117 2.61 23.24 5.49
N THR A 118 3.03 22.02 5.18
CA THR A 118 2.18 20.92 4.72
C THR A 118 1.96 19.84 5.77
N SER A 119 2.49 20.01 6.99
CA SER A 119 2.24 19.08 8.09
C SER A 119 0.76 18.99 8.43
N ASP A 120 0.23 17.77 8.49
CA ASP A 120 -1.13 17.53 8.97
C ASP A 120 -1.28 17.99 10.43
N CYS A 121 -2.36 18.72 10.72
CA CYS A 121 -2.71 19.15 12.07
C CYS A 121 -3.96 18.43 12.55
N PHE A 122 -3.79 17.21 13.07
CA PHE A 122 -4.88 16.26 13.34
C PHE A 122 -5.92 16.70 14.37
N LYS A 123 -5.67 17.75 15.14
CA LYS A 123 -6.65 18.32 16.08
C LYS A 123 -7.20 19.67 15.62
N GLY A 124 -6.73 20.17 14.49
CA GLY A 124 -7.18 21.39 13.85
C GLY A 124 -6.08 22.44 13.72
N THR A 125 -6.38 23.42 12.89
CA THR A 125 -5.66 24.69 12.75
C THR A 125 -6.63 25.83 12.93
N GLN A 126 -6.12 26.95 13.44
CA GLN A 126 -6.91 28.15 13.62
C GLN A 126 -6.06 29.41 13.46
N THR A 127 -6.70 30.44 12.92
CA THR A 127 -6.22 31.81 12.93
C THR A 127 -6.66 32.48 14.23
N PHE A 128 -5.70 33.10 14.92
CA PHE A 128 -5.92 33.85 16.15
C PHE A 128 -5.64 35.32 15.93
N GLU A 129 -6.43 36.17 16.56
CA GLU A 129 -6.28 37.62 16.54
C GLU A 129 -5.75 38.12 17.89
N ASN A 130 -4.91 39.16 17.86
CA ASN A 130 -4.36 39.86 19.03
C ASN A 130 -3.71 38.91 20.06
N LEU A 131 -2.85 38.02 19.57
CA LEU A 131 -2.18 37.01 20.38
C LEU A 131 -1.00 37.62 21.13
N ARG A 132 -1.01 37.54 22.47
CA ARG A 132 0.12 38.03 23.28
C ARG A 132 1.16 36.93 23.45
N VAL A 133 2.36 37.18 22.95
CA VAL A 133 3.45 36.20 22.86
C VAL A 133 4.67 36.71 23.60
N LYS A 134 5.18 35.88 24.51
CA LYS A 134 6.51 36.07 25.12
C LYS A 134 7.53 35.23 24.37
N ILE A 135 8.56 35.84 23.80
CA ILE A 135 9.70 35.11 23.23
C ILE A 135 10.86 35.15 24.23
N VAL A 136 11.39 33.97 24.57
CA VAL A 136 12.48 33.80 25.54
C VAL A 136 13.65 33.01 24.96
N ASP A 137 14.79 33.04 25.64
CA ASP A 137 15.94 32.20 25.37
C ASP A 137 16.25 31.36 26.62
N ARG A 138 16.03 30.06 26.55
CA ARG A 138 16.29 29.11 27.65
C ARG A 138 17.73 29.15 28.17
N GLN A 139 18.69 29.59 27.35
CA GLN A 139 20.09 29.68 27.75
C GLN A 139 20.37 30.91 28.60
N ASP A 140 19.45 31.89 28.59
CA ASP A 140 19.56 33.11 29.37
C ASP A 140 18.88 32.91 30.75
N PRO A 141 19.65 32.97 31.86
CA PRO A 141 19.11 32.77 33.20
C PRO A 141 17.95 33.70 33.55
N LYS A 142 17.84 34.88 32.91
CA LYS A 142 16.73 35.82 33.16
C LYS A 142 15.36 35.22 32.83
N TYR A 143 15.31 34.23 31.95
CA TYR A 143 14.06 33.61 31.49
C TYR A 143 13.80 32.23 32.10
N ALA A 144 14.64 31.78 33.05
CA ALA A 144 14.51 30.45 33.67
C ALA A 144 13.14 30.23 34.33
N GLU A 145 12.48 31.30 34.81
CA GLU A 145 11.15 31.23 35.43
C GLU A 145 10.04 30.72 34.49
N TYR A 146 10.22 30.83 33.17
CA TYR A 146 9.23 30.40 32.18
C TYR A 146 9.29 28.90 31.88
N LYS A 147 10.30 28.19 32.41
CA LYS A 147 10.44 26.73 32.32
C LYS A 147 10.30 26.20 30.88
N THR A 148 10.93 26.90 29.93
CA THR A 148 11.04 26.48 28.53
C THR A 148 12.20 25.50 28.33
N GLY A 149 12.30 24.90 27.15
CA GLY A 149 13.39 24.02 26.75
C GLY A 149 13.65 24.13 25.24
N ASP A 150 14.55 23.31 24.69
CA ASP A 150 14.79 23.32 23.24
C ASP A 150 13.52 22.96 22.47
N CYS A 151 12.97 23.94 21.75
CA CYS A 151 11.68 23.85 21.06
C CYS A 151 10.47 23.56 21.98
N HIS A 152 10.56 23.86 23.28
CA HIS A 152 9.45 23.71 24.23
C HIS A 152 8.94 25.04 24.77
N GLY A 153 7.63 25.26 24.70
CA GLY A 153 6.94 26.46 25.18
C GLY A 153 5.73 26.19 26.09
N LYS A 154 5.08 27.27 26.53
CA LYS A 154 3.82 27.24 27.30
C LYS A 154 2.69 27.89 26.53
N ILE A 155 1.47 27.44 26.78
CA ILE A 155 0.24 27.95 26.16
C ILE A 155 -0.85 28.17 27.21
N SER A 156 -1.71 29.16 27.02
CA SER A 156 -2.87 29.34 27.87
C SER A 156 -3.83 28.14 27.75
N PRO A 157 -4.37 27.61 28.85
CA PRO A 157 -5.34 26.51 28.78
C PRO A 157 -6.57 26.85 27.92
N LYS A 158 -6.99 28.13 27.90
CA LYS A 158 -8.06 28.59 27.02
C LYS A 158 -7.71 28.37 25.55
N LEU A 159 -6.52 28.81 25.12
CA LEU A 159 -6.06 28.69 23.73
C LEU A 159 -5.81 27.22 23.34
N ALA A 160 -5.21 26.45 24.24
CA ALA A 160 -4.98 25.02 24.05
C ALA A 160 -6.29 24.25 23.81
N LYS A 161 -7.34 24.56 24.58
CA LYS A 161 -8.66 23.91 24.43
C LYS A 161 -9.25 24.15 23.04
N VAL A 162 -9.09 25.36 22.50
CA VAL A 162 -9.57 25.72 21.16
C VAL A 162 -8.90 24.86 20.08
N LEU A 163 -7.63 24.51 20.27
CA LEU A 163 -6.86 23.63 19.38
C LEU A 163 -7.04 22.11 19.65
N GLY A 164 -8.09 21.74 20.41
CA GLY A 164 -8.37 20.35 20.74
C GLY A 164 -7.31 19.68 21.63
N ALA A 165 -6.50 20.47 22.35
CA ALA A 165 -5.51 19.96 23.30
C ALA A 165 -6.12 19.69 24.68
N LYS A 166 -5.51 18.76 25.41
CA LYS A 166 -5.90 18.44 26.80
C LYS A 166 -5.17 19.38 27.77
N THR A 167 -5.83 19.80 28.84
CA THR A 167 -5.27 20.76 29.81
C THR A 167 -4.08 20.22 30.60
N ASN A 168 -3.87 18.90 30.64
CA ASN A 168 -2.81 18.24 31.40
C ASN A 168 -1.91 17.35 30.53
N ALA A 169 -1.78 17.65 29.24
CA ALA A 169 -0.87 16.97 28.35
C ALA A 169 -0.29 17.96 27.35
N PRO A 170 1.01 17.84 26.99
CA PRO A 170 1.57 18.66 25.93
C PRO A 170 1.11 18.19 24.56
N PHE A 171 1.34 19.01 23.55
CA PHE A 171 1.09 18.68 22.16
C PHE A 171 2.13 19.32 21.25
N GLN A 172 2.41 18.69 20.10
CA GLN A 172 3.25 19.27 19.06
C GLN A 172 2.48 20.34 18.29
N PHE A 173 3.09 21.49 18.06
CA PHE A 173 2.47 22.60 17.35
C PHE A 173 3.20 22.98 16.06
N ARG A 174 2.47 23.68 15.20
CA ARG A 174 2.98 24.43 14.04
C ARG A 174 2.42 25.84 14.11
N LEU A 175 3.26 26.86 13.98
CA LEU A 175 2.85 28.25 14.02
C LEU A 175 3.43 29.00 12.81
N ALA A 176 2.66 29.92 12.26
CA ALA A 176 3.12 30.88 11.26
C ALA A 176 2.80 32.31 11.68
N TRP A 177 3.77 33.19 11.43
CA TRP A 177 3.64 34.64 11.51
C TRP A 177 4.04 35.24 10.17
N LYS A 178 3.22 36.13 9.61
CA LYS A 178 3.54 36.87 8.39
C LYS A 178 3.73 38.34 8.71
N SER A 179 4.77 38.95 8.14
CA SER A 179 5.08 40.37 8.33
C SER A 179 3.98 41.29 7.77
N ASP A 180 3.25 40.86 6.74
CA ASP A 180 2.10 41.59 6.17
C ASP A 180 0.84 41.53 7.05
N TRP A 181 0.87 40.81 8.17
CA TRP A 181 -0.17 40.86 9.21
C TRP A 181 0.10 41.91 10.30
N ALA A 182 1.25 42.58 10.26
CA ALA A 182 1.50 43.70 11.15
C ALA A 182 0.57 44.87 10.80
N VAL A 183 -0.16 45.38 11.80
CA VAL A 183 -1.02 46.56 11.67
C VAL A 183 -0.25 47.85 12.02
N ASP A 184 0.86 47.74 12.76
CA ASP A 184 1.73 48.84 13.19
C ASP A 184 3.11 48.70 12.54
N GLU A 185 3.62 49.77 11.89
CA GLU A 185 4.97 49.85 11.31
C GLU A 185 6.09 49.60 12.36
N LYS A 186 5.77 49.70 13.66
CA LYS A 186 6.71 49.41 14.76
C LYS A 186 7.01 47.92 14.97
N LEU A 187 6.11 47.01 14.58
CA LEU A 187 6.35 45.57 14.69
C LEU A 187 7.14 45.07 13.47
N ASN A 188 8.43 45.42 13.43
CA ASN A 188 9.31 45.07 12.30
C ASN A 188 9.92 43.66 12.46
N LEU A 189 9.06 42.62 12.43
CA LEU A 189 9.48 41.23 12.45
C LEU A 189 9.39 40.60 11.04
N PRO A 190 10.40 39.85 10.60
CA PRO A 190 10.28 39.07 9.36
C PRO A 190 9.21 37.98 9.51
N SER A 191 8.66 37.51 8.39
CA SER A 191 7.81 36.32 8.37
C SER A 191 8.61 35.10 8.86
N PHE A 192 8.03 34.27 9.71
CA PHE A 192 8.70 33.06 10.22
C PHE A 192 7.73 31.92 10.49
N LEU A 193 8.27 30.72 10.51
CA LEU A 193 7.57 29.51 10.95
C LEU A 193 8.09 29.10 12.32
N SER A 194 7.26 28.42 13.10
CA SER A 194 7.68 27.85 14.37
C SER A 194 7.13 26.45 14.56
N LYS A 195 7.93 25.61 15.22
CA LYS A 195 7.59 24.23 15.58
C LYS A 195 8.11 23.93 16.98
N GLY A 196 7.44 23.01 17.66
CA GLY A 196 7.86 22.54 18.97
C GLY A 196 6.74 21.86 19.72
N THR A 197 6.86 21.83 21.04
CA THR A 197 5.80 21.38 21.95
C THR A 197 5.26 22.53 22.81
N PHE A 198 3.96 22.51 23.06
CA PHE A 198 3.33 23.37 24.06
C PHE A 198 2.80 22.55 25.22
N LEU A 199 3.03 23.02 26.45
CA LEU A 199 2.33 22.54 27.65
C LEU A 199 1.36 23.62 28.15
N PRO A 200 0.07 23.30 28.34
CA PRO A 200 -0.86 24.24 28.95
C PRO A 200 -0.48 24.59 30.39
N ASP A 201 -0.30 25.88 30.68
CA ASP A 201 0.05 26.37 32.02
C ASP A 201 -0.56 27.74 32.29
N ARG A 202 -1.64 27.78 33.08
CA ARG A 202 -2.36 29.03 33.42
C ARG A 202 -1.47 30.03 34.16
N ASN A 203 -0.60 29.57 35.05
CA ASN A 203 0.15 30.46 35.94
C ASN A 203 1.24 31.20 35.17
N LEU A 204 1.91 30.51 34.24
CA LEU A 204 2.96 31.12 33.43
C LEU A 204 2.41 31.95 32.26
N THR A 205 1.18 31.68 31.81
CA THR A 205 0.55 32.38 30.68
C THR A 205 -0.46 33.42 31.15
N GLU A 206 -1.73 33.03 31.35
CA GLU A 206 -2.83 33.93 31.74
C GLU A 206 -2.48 34.75 32.99
N GLY A 207 -1.87 34.11 33.99
CA GLY A 207 -1.44 34.75 35.24
C GLY A 207 -0.34 35.81 35.07
N LYS A 208 0.37 35.80 33.93
CA LYS A 208 1.38 36.79 33.56
C LYS A 208 0.97 37.66 32.36
N GLY A 209 -0.25 37.52 31.86
CA GLY A 209 -0.78 38.31 30.75
C GLY A 209 -0.35 37.85 29.35
N TYR A 210 0.10 36.60 29.18
CA TYR A 210 0.47 36.04 27.88
C TYR A 210 -0.47 34.92 27.46
N ASP A 211 -0.61 34.72 26.15
CA ASP A 211 -1.31 33.58 25.56
C ASP A 211 -0.33 32.47 25.19
N LEU A 212 0.86 32.84 24.70
CA LEU A 212 1.96 31.93 24.38
C LEU A 212 3.28 32.37 25.00
N ILE A 213 4.09 31.40 25.40
CA ILE A 213 5.52 31.58 25.69
C ILE A 213 6.30 30.65 24.78
N LEU A 214 7.17 31.22 23.94
CA LEU A 214 7.96 30.51 22.94
C LEU A 214 9.45 30.64 23.26
N ASP A 215 10.16 29.52 23.26
CA ASP A 215 11.63 29.57 23.20
C ASP A 215 12.07 29.93 21.78
N ILE A 216 13.08 30.78 21.67
CA ILE A 216 13.63 31.27 20.40
C ILE A 216 14.11 30.12 19.49
N SER A 217 14.52 28.99 20.05
CA SER A 217 14.88 27.81 19.26
C SER A 217 13.71 27.19 18.48
N SER A 218 12.46 27.50 18.86
CA SER A 218 11.25 27.03 18.15
C SER A 218 11.09 27.69 16.79
N ILE A 219 11.74 28.83 16.53
CA ILE A 219 11.63 29.60 15.29
C ILE A 219 12.51 28.99 14.20
N LYS A 220 11.95 28.83 12.99
CA LYS A 220 12.57 28.20 11.81
C LYS A 220 12.39 29.10 10.58
N GLY A 221 13.26 28.90 9.57
CA GLY A 221 13.27 29.70 8.33
C GLY A 221 14.11 30.97 8.39
N ILE A 222 14.61 31.33 9.59
CA ILE A 222 15.55 32.44 9.80
C ILE A 222 16.95 31.89 10.06
N GLU A 223 17.97 32.50 9.43
CA GLU A 223 19.36 32.11 9.61
C GLU A 223 19.75 32.25 11.10
N LYS A 224 20.35 31.19 11.67
CA LYS A 224 20.63 31.11 13.11
C LYS A 224 21.50 32.25 13.63
N SER A 225 22.45 32.73 12.81
CA SER A 225 23.34 33.85 13.16
C SER A 225 22.60 35.20 13.27
N GLN A 226 21.51 35.35 12.51
CA GLN A 226 20.70 36.57 12.45
C GLN A 226 19.49 36.54 13.38
N LEU A 227 19.07 35.35 13.85
CA LEU A 227 17.83 35.14 14.59
C LEU A 227 17.67 36.06 15.81
N LYS A 228 18.68 36.16 16.69
CA LYS A 228 18.61 37.02 17.89
C LYS A 228 18.53 38.51 17.56
N LYS A 229 19.04 38.92 16.40
CA LYS A 229 19.02 40.30 15.92
C LYS A 229 17.66 40.65 15.30
N LEU A 230 17.11 39.75 14.49
CA LEU A 230 15.85 39.98 13.77
C LEU A 230 14.62 39.74 14.64
N ILE A 231 14.70 38.80 15.58
CA ILE A 231 13.61 38.44 16.49
C ILE A 231 14.20 38.40 17.93
N PRO A 232 14.40 39.55 18.57
CA PRO A 232 14.93 39.60 19.93
C PRO A 232 13.96 38.98 20.93
N CYS A 233 14.47 38.48 22.06
CA CYS A 233 13.60 38.03 23.15
C CYS A 233 12.86 39.23 23.76
N GLY A 234 11.54 39.10 23.96
CA GLY A 234 10.71 40.22 24.35
C GLY A 234 9.22 39.88 24.37
N ASP A 235 8.41 40.91 24.61
CA ASP A 235 6.95 40.86 24.61
C ASP A 235 6.44 41.30 23.25
N TYR A 236 5.52 40.53 22.70
CA TYR A 236 4.95 40.75 21.38
C TYR A 236 3.44 40.62 21.42
N GLU A 237 2.78 41.41 20.58
CA GLU A 237 1.36 41.26 20.27
C GLU A 237 1.27 41.00 18.77
N PHE A 238 0.76 39.83 18.40
CA PHE A 238 0.55 39.44 17.01
C PHE A 238 -0.91 39.71 16.65
N PRO A 239 -1.20 40.74 15.83
CA PRO A 239 -2.57 41.05 15.42
C PRO A 239 -3.26 39.86 14.74
N GLN A 240 -2.47 39.05 14.02
CA GLN A 240 -2.91 37.79 13.44
C GLN A 240 -1.78 36.75 13.49
N ALA A 241 -2.11 35.50 13.83
CA ALA A 241 -1.20 34.37 13.72
C ALA A 241 -1.98 33.09 13.40
N VAL A 242 -1.34 32.13 12.70
CA VAL A 242 -1.92 30.81 12.46
C VAL A 242 -1.22 29.80 13.36
N LEU A 243 -2.00 28.97 14.07
CA LEU A 243 -1.50 27.94 14.96
C LEU A 243 -2.24 26.62 14.71
N GLY A 244 -1.50 25.52 14.66
CA GLY A 244 -2.00 24.17 14.44
C GLY A 244 -1.52 23.19 15.50
N ASN A 245 -2.39 22.26 15.88
CA ASN A 245 -2.06 21.14 16.75
C ASN A 245 -1.81 19.90 15.88
N ARG A 246 -0.52 19.55 15.73
CA ARG A 246 -0.07 18.37 14.98
C ARG A 246 -0.49 17.09 15.69
N SER A 247 -0.13 16.97 16.96
CA SER A 247 -0.46 15.77 17.74
C SER A 247 -0.41 16.04 19.24
N ASN A 248 -1.42 15.55 19.97
CA ASN A 248 -1.39 15.50 21.43
C ASN A 248 -0.46 14.38 21.91
N ALA A 249 0.26 14.59 23.00
CA ALA A 249 1.10 13.57 23.62
C ALA A 249 0.29 12.33 24.00
N LYS A 250 0.85 11.15 23.71
CA LYS A 250 0.26 9.84 23.95
C LYS A 250 1.33 8.86 24.44
N VAL A 251 0.92 7.93 25.31
CA VAL A 251 1.72 6.74 25.58
C VAL A 251 1.48 5.78 24.44
N THR A 252 2.54 5.40 23.74
CA THR A 252 2.49 4.43 22.66
C THR A 252 3.19 3.15 23.11
N GLN A 253 2.69 2.01 22.64
CA GLN A 253 3.41 0.75 22.78
C GLN A 253 4.27 0.55 21.54
N TYR A 254 5.57 0.38 21.73
CA TYR A 254 6.55 0.18 20.67
C TYR A 254 6.93 -1.29 20.59
N ASN A 255 6.86 -1.89 19.40
CA ASN A 255 7.44 -3.21 19.20
C ASN A 255 8.94 -3.14 19.45
N ASN A 256 9.51 -4.19 20.06
CA ASN A 256 10.96 -4.29 20.18
C ASN A 256 11.59 -4.38 18.77
N SER A 257 12.88 -4.09 18.68
CA SER A 257 13.65 -4.10 17.44
C SER A 257 14.96 -4.84 17.63
N TRP A 258 15.47 -5.43 16.53
CA TRP A 258 16.82 -5.98 16.51
C TRP A 258 17.87 -4.93 16.91
N GLN A 259 17.65 -3.63 16.62
CA GLN A 259 18.56 -2.54 17.02
C GLN A 259 18.74 -2.42 18.53
N PHE A 260 17.73 -2.82 19.33
CA PHE A 260 17.86 -2.90 20.79
C PHE A 260 18.51 -4.23 21.20
N THR A 261 18.11 -5.31 20.55
CA THR A 261 18.49 -6.68 20.90
C THR A 261 19.98 -6.98 20.69
N ILE A 262 20.62 -6.40 19.65
CA ILE A 262 22.05 -6.63 19.32
C ILE A 262 23.06 -6.31 20.43
N TRP A 263 22.65 -5.59 21.48
CA TRP A 263 23.55 -5.07 22.51
C TRP A 263 23.65 -5.94 23.77
N PHE A 264 22.82 -6.98 23.89
CA PHE A 264 22.67 -7.77 25.12
C PHE A 264 23.10 -9.22 24.94
N SER A 265 23.42 -9.89 26.05
CA SER A 265 23.80 -11.30 26.03
C SER A 265 22.67 -12.22 25.58
N GLU A 266 23.01 -13.40 25.05
CA GLU A 266 22.01 -14.40 24.68
C GLU A 266 21.13 -14.82 25.87
N ASP A 267 21.72 -14.94 27.06
CA ASP A 267 21.02 -15.35 28.27
C ASP A 267 19.97 -14.32 28.71
N ALA A 268 20.31 -13.02 28.65
CA ALA A 268 19.38 -11.96 29.01
C ALA A 268 18.19 -11.91 28.03
N ILE A 269 18.45 -12.01 26.73
CA ILE A 269 17.42 -12.02 25.68
C ILE A 269 16.50 -13.23 25.84
N ARG A 270 17.06 -14.43 26.04
CA ARG A 270 16.32 -15.67 26.24
C ARG A 270 15.35 -15.56 27.41
N GLN A 271 15.82 -15.04 28.55
CA GLN A 271 15.02 -14.97 29.78
C GLN A 271 13.94 -13.88 29.71
N ASP A 272 14.26 -12.71 29.17
CA ASP A 272 13.37 -11.55 29.24
C ASP A 272 12.39 -11.50 28.06
N PHE A 273 12.81 -11.91 26.85
CA PHE A 273 11.97 -11.87 25.65
C PHE A 273 11.44 -13.24 25.23
N GLY A 274 12.12 -14.35 25.59
CA GLY A 274 11.71 -15.70 25.21
C GLY A 274 10.28 -16.06 25.62
N PRO A 275 9.87 -15.91 26.89
CA PRO A 275 8.54 -16.34 27.34
C PRO A 275 7.37 -15.63 26.65
N VAL A 276 7.45 -14.31 26.47
CA VAL A 276 6.37 -13.55 25.81
C VAL A 276 6.32 -13.86 24.31
N THR A 277 7.47 -14.09 23.68
CA THR A 277 7.55 -14.46 22.26
C THR A 277 7.00 -15.86 22.04
N LEU A 278 7.35 -16.81 22.91
CA LEU A 278 6.85 -18.19 22.85
C LEU A 278 5.32 -18.22 22.89
N LYS A 279 4.70 -17.46 23.78
CA LYS A 279 3.24 -17.38 23.87
C LYS A 279 2.60 -16.87 22.58
N LYS A 280 3.15 -15.82 21.97
CA LYS A 280 2.65 -15.28 20.70
C LYS A 280 2.90 -16.24 19.53
N ALA A 281 4.06 -16.90 19.49
CA ALA A 281 4.39 -17.91 18.50
C ALA A 281 3.41 -19.11 18.56
N GLN A 282 3.08 -19.61 19.77
CA GLN A 282 2.08 -20.66 19.96
C GLN A 282 0.68 -20.24 19.50
N GLN A 283 0.30 -18.99 19.77
CA GLN A 283 -0.97 -18.42 19.27
C GLN A 283 -1.00 -18.37 17.75
N LEU A 284 0.07 -17.88 17.11
CA LEU A 284 0.20 -17.83 15.66
C LEU A 284 0.20 -19.22 15.02
N ALA A 285 0.94 -20.17 15.60
CA ALA A 285 0.97 -21.57 15.16
C ALA A 285 -0.40 -22.25 15.22
N SER A 286 -1.23 -21.87 16.20
CA SER A 286 -2.62 -22.35 16.30
C SER A 286 -3.52 -21.67 15.28
N LEU A 287 -3.39 -20.34 15.12
CA LEU A 287 -4.20 -19.53 14.21
C LEU A 287 -4.00 -19.92 12.75
N GLN A 288 -2.76 -20.19 12.32
CA GLN A 288 -2.47 -20.52 10.92
C GLN A 288 -3.04 -21.89 10.46
N ARG A 289 -3.54 -22.72 11.39
CA ARG A 289 -4.17 -24.01 11.07
C ARG A 289 -5.65 -23.87 10.69
N ASP A 290 -6.23 -22.68 10.88
CA ASP A 290 -7.63 -22.40 10.63
C ASP A 290 -7.75 -21.10 9.82
N THR A 291 -8.06 -21.24 8.53
CA THR A 291 -8.16 -20.11 7.59
C THR A 291 -9.29 -19.14 7.93
N ILE A 292 -10.39 -19.64 8.52
CA ILE A 292 -11.53 -18.81 8.93
C ILE A 292 -11.16 -17.99 10.16
N ALA A 293 -10.59 -18.66 11.18
CA ALA A 293 -10.12 -17.96 12.37
C ALA A 293 -9.04 -16.93 12.02
N LEU A 294 -8.13 -17.26 11.11
CA LEU A 294 -7.11 -16.36 10.59
C LEU A 294 -7.72 -15.14 9.88
N ALA A 295 -8.66 -15.35 8.95
CA ALA A 295 -9.33 -14.25 8.24
C ALA A 295 -10.04 -13.30 9.21
N ASN A 296 -10.80 -13.85 10.17
CA ASN A 296 -11.47 -13.08 11.21
C ASN A 296 -10.48 -12.31 12.09
N HIS A 297 -9.35 -12.93 12.43
CA HIS A 297 -8.30 -12.29 13.20
C HIS A 297 -7.68 -11.10 12.44
N ILE A 298 -7.41 -11.28 11.15
CA ILE A 298 -6.88 -10.22 10.27
C ILE A 298 -7.84 -9.03 10.21
N VAL A 299 -9.13 -9.29 9.96
CA VAL A 299 -10.17 -8.24 9.96
C VAL A 299 -10.22 -7.51 11.30
N ALA A 300 -10.23 -8.25 12.42
CA ALA A 300 -10.27 -7.67 13.75
C ALA A 300 -9.01 -6.85 14.10
N GLU A 301 -7.83 -7.27 13.64
CA GLU A 301 -6.59 -6.52 13.81
C GLU A 301 -6.63 -5.20 13.01
N TYR A 302 -7.10 -5.27 11.76
CA TYR A 302 -7.29 -4.10 10.91
C TYR A 302 -8.31 -3.12 11.52
N ASP A 303 -9.45 -3.60 12.02
CA ASP A 303 -10.46 -2.77 12.67
C ASP A 303 -9.94 -2.11 13.95
N LYS A 304 -9.11 -2.82 14.71
CA LYS A 304 -8.44 -2.28 15.89
C LYS A 304 -7.42 -1.19 15.51
N LYS A 305 -6.70 -1.36 14.39
CA LYS A 305 -5.79 -0.34 13.83
C LYS A 305 -6.62 0.90 13.40
N GLN A 306 -7.65 0.72 12.58
CA GLN A 306 -8.53 1.80 12.13
C GLN A 306 -9.28 2.51 13.26
N GLY A 307 -9.76 1.78 14.27
CA GLY A 307 -10.42 2.36 15.44
C GLY A 307 -9.46 3.25 16.26
N ARG A 308 -8.19 2.83 16.39
CA ARG A 308 -7.12 3.68 16.94
C ARG A 308 -6.83 4.88 16.03
N ASP A 309 -6.90 4.73 14.72
CA ASP A 309 -6.62 5.86 13.83
C ASP A 309 -7.77 6.88 13.83
N ARG A 310 -9.03 6.43 13.82
CA ARG A 310 -10.26 7.25 13.83
C ARG A 310 -10.51 7.95 15.16
N ALA A 311 -10.47 7.23 16.29
CA ALA A 311 -10.70 7.84 17.60
C ALA A 311 -9.61 8.86 17.97
N PHE A 312 -8.45 8.78 17.31
CA PHE A 312 -7.29 9.56 17.69
C PHE A 312 -6.74 10.49 16.61
N GLY A 313 -7.35 10.51 15.41
CA GLY A 313 -6.98 11.35 14.27
C GLY A 313 -5.57 11.10 13.73
N ASN A 314 -4.91 10.00 14.10
CA ASN A 314 -3.50 9.77 13.75
C ASN A 314 -3.43 9.01 12.43
N ARG A 315 -2.83 9.59 11.38
CA ARG A 315 -2.39 8.84 10.20
C ARG A 315 -0.87 8.68 10.10
N SER A 316 -0.05 9.27 10.99
CA SER A 316 1.40 9.34 10.72
C SER A 316 2.35 9.11 11.90
N GLN A 317 1.90 8.93 13.15
CA GLN A 317 2.85 8.88 14.28
C GLN A 317 3.35 7.47 14.63
N SER A 318 2.57 6.42 14.32
CA SER A 318 3.09 5.05 14.34
C SER A 318 4.03 4.84 13.14
N GLU A 319 3.62 5.31 11.96
CA GLU A 319 4.41 5.20 10.74
C GLU A 319 5.69 6.04 10.81
N GLU A 320 5.71 7.31 11.23
CA GLU A 320 6.95 8.13 11.31
C GLU A 320 7.99 7.63 12.33
N LEU A 321 7.60 6.87 13.36
CA LEU A 321 8.57 6.29 14.31
C LEU A 321 8.96 4.85 13.95
N ASP A 322 8.08 4.07 13.34
CA ASP A 322 8.45 2.78 12.72
C ASP A 322 9.39 3.04 11.50
N LEU A 323 9.16 4.14 10.76
CA LEU A 323 10.00 4.71 9.69
C LEU A 323 11.42 5.10 10.12
N GLN A 324 11.70 5.32 11.41
CA GLN A 324 13.06 5.58 11.89
C GLN A 324 13.82 4.29 12.25
N ILE A 325 13.11 3.16 12.38
CA ILE A 325 13.68 1.85 12.72
C ILE A 325 13.83 0.98 11.46
N GLU A 326 13.03 1.24 10.44
CA GLU A 326 13.09 0.54 9.15
C GLU A 326 14.13 1.17 8.23
N ASP A 327 15.12 0.35 7.83
CA ASP A 327 15.91 0.55 6.62
C ASP A 327 14.97 0.98 5.49
N SER A 328 15.01 2.26 5.12
CA SER A 328 14.62 2.94 3.86
C SER A 328 13.34 2.55 3.08
N ASP A 329 12.57 1.55 3.48
CA ASP A 329 11.64 0.86 2.56
C ASP A 329 10.22 0.75 3.13
N LEU A 330 9.81 1.66 4.01
CA LEU A 330 8.41 1.73 4.46
C LEU A 330 7.89 3.17 4.49
N ASP A 331 8.11 3.89 3.39
CA ASP A 331 6.94 4.55 2.81
C ASP A 331 5.95 3.41 2.50
N GLU A 332 5.11 3.00 3.47
CA GLU A 332 3.96 2.15 3.19
C GLU A 332 3.10 2.93 2.21
N ASP A 333 3.40 2.70 0.93
CA ASP A 333 2.88 3.42 -0.21
C ASP A 333 1.36 3.40 -0.10
N VAL A 334 0.71 4.52 -0.43
CA VAL A 334 -0.75 4.65 -0.37
C VAL A 334 -1.42 3.48 -1.12
N SER A 335 -0.79 3.01 -2.20
CA SER A 335 -1.22 1.86 -2.98
C SER A 335 -1.24 0.53 -2.19
N THR A 336 -0.28 0.27 -1.30
CA THR A 336 -0.18 -0.97 -0.53
C THR A 336 -1.25 -1.04 0.57
N LYS A 337 -1.54 0.09 1.23
CA LYS A 337 -2.62 0.20 2.23
C LYS A 337 -4.01 0.08 1.61
N GLU A 338 -4.19 0.63 0.42
CA GLU A 338 -5.45 0.49 -0.32
C GLU A 338 -5.67 -0.94 -0.81
N GLN A 339 -4.61 -1.61 -1.27
CA GLN A 339 -4.68 -3.03 -1.62
C GLN A 339 -5.02 -3.88 -0.39
N GLU A 340 -4.39 -3.61 0.75
CA GLU A 340 -4.75 -4.27 2.01
C GLU A 340 -6.23 -4.02 2.35
N ALA A 341 -6.68 -2.76 2.33
CA ALA A 341 -8.07 -2.42 2.62
C ALA A 341 -9.08 -3.16 1.73
N ARG A 342 -8.77 -3.33 0.43
CA ARG A 342 -9.60 -4.10 -0.52
C ARG A 342 -9.70 -5.57 -0.14
N ILE A 343 -8.58 -6.22 0.18
CA ILE A 343 -8.60 -7.62 0.64
C ILE A 343 -9.37 -7.74 1.96
N ILE A 344 -9.21 -6.80 2.88
CA ILE A 344 -9.96 -6.78 4.14
C ILE A 344 -11.47 -6.67 3.88
N CYS A 345 -11.91 -5.84 2.93
CA CYS A 345 -13.32 -5.77 2.52
C CYS A 345 -13.82 -7.13 2.00
N LEU A 346 -13.05 -7.81 1.15
CA LEU A 346 -13.39 -9.15 0.67
C LEU A 346 -13.51 -10.16 1.81
N LEU A 347 -12.56 -10.18 2.76
CA LEU A 347 -12.62 -11.06 3.92
C LEU A 347 -13.83 -10.78 4.82
N ARG A 348 -14.28 -9.52 4.93
CA ARG A 348 -15.51 -9.16 5.65
C ARG A 348 -16.77 -9.62 4.92
N ALA A 349 -16.79 -9.46 3.60
CA ALA A 349 -17.93 -9.82 2.77
C ALA A 349 -18.10 -11.35 2.64
N ASP A 350 -17.00 -12.11 2.73
CA ASP A 350 -16.97 -13.56 2.57
C ASP A 350 -17.50 -14.34 3.79
N LYS A 351 -18.80 -14.17 4.09
CA LYS A 351 -19.49 -14.76 5.25
C LYS A 351 -19.38 -16.27 5.35
N TYR A 352 -19.25 -16.97 4.22
CA TYR A 352 -19.21 -18.44 4.14
C TYR A 352 -17.80 -19.00 3.88
N GLY A 353 -16.77 -18.14 3.82
CA GLY A 353 -15.39 -18.56 3.55
C GLY A 353 -15.15 -19.11 2.14
N GLN A 354 -15.97 -18.69 1.17
CA GLN A 354 -15.97 -19.13 -0.23
C GLN A 354 -14.69 -18.78 -0.97
N LEU A 355 -14.03 -17.68 -0.61
CA LEU A 355 -12.81 -17.17 -1.26
C LEU A 355 -11.53 -17.47 -0.49
N LEU A 356 -11.58 -18.10 0.68
CA LEU A 356 -10.37 -18.33 1.51
C LEU A 356 -9.30 -19.18 0.80
N ASP A 357 -9.72 -20.10 -0.09
CA ASP A 357 -8.82 -20.90 -0.92
C ASP A 357 -8.58 -20.28 -2.31
N ALA A 358 -9.13 -19.11 -2.61
CA ALA A 358 -8.92 -18.45 -3.88
C ALA A 358 -7.44 -18.03 -3.96
N PRO A 359 -6.71 -18.27 -5.07
CA PRO A 359 -5.27 -18.05 -5.14
C PRO A 359 -4.83 -16.67 -4.61
N LYS A 360 -5.54 -15.60 -4.98
CA LYS A 360 -5.23 -14.24 -4.53
C LYS A 360 -5.39 -14.04 -3.01
N VAL A 361 -6.45 -14.61 -2.42
CA VAL A 361 -6.75 -14.49 -0.98
C VAL A 361 -5.83 -15.41 -0.18
N ALA A 362 -5.68 -16.66 -0.60
CA ALA A 362 -4.77 -17.62 0.01
C ALA A 362 -3.32 -17.11 0.02
N ASP A 363 -2.84 -16.50 -1.06
CA ASP A 363 -1.53 -15.85 -1.11
C ASP A 363 -1.39 -14.75 -0.06
N TYR A 364 -2.38 -13.86 0.04
CA TYR A 364 -2.39 -12.82 1.07
C TYR A 364 -2.37 -13.40 2.49
N LEU A 365 -3.17 -14.45 2.77
CA LEU A 365 -3.18 -15.11 4.09
C LEU A 365 -1.81 -15.74 4.41
N ARG A 366 -1.14 -16.34 3.42
CA ARG A 366 0.21 -16.90 3.58
C ARG A 366 1.24 -15.82 3.85
N ASP A 367 1.18 -14.71 3.11
CA ASP A 367 2.08 -13.57 3.27
C ASP A 367 1.89 -12.92 4.65
N TYR A 368 0.64 -12.74 5.08
CA TYR A 368 0.31 -12.26 6.42
C TYR A 368 0.95 -13.13 7.51
N VAL A 369 0.76 -14.45 7.44
CA VAL A 369 1.31 -15.39 8.42
C VAL A 369 2.84 -15.38 8.40
N ALA A 370 3.47 -15.42 7.21
CA ALA A 370 4.91 -15.36 7.07
C ALA A 370 5.48 -14.06 7.68
N ASN A 371 4.83 -12.92 7.44
CA ASN A 371 5.21 -11.63 8.01
C ASN A 371 5.08 -11.62 9.53
N LYS A 372 4.00 -12.18 10.10
CA LYS A 372 3.86 -12.28 11.57
C LYS A 372 4.91 -13.17 12.21
N TRP A 373 5.29 -14.27 11.56
CA TRP A 373 6.38 -15.12 12.03
C TRP A 373 7.73 -14.38 11.98
N ARG A 374 7.99 -13.66 10.88
CA ARG A 374 9.18 -12.83 10.70
C ARG A 374 9.26 -11.71 11.73
N ASP A 375 8.16 -11.01 11.99
CA ASP A 375 8.05 -10.02 13.05
C ASP A 375 8.38 -10.63 14.41
N LEU A 376 7.85 -11.81 14.76
CA LEU A 376 8.20 -12.46 16.03
C LEU A 376 9.69 -12.83 16.10
N ALA A 377 10.30 -13.24 15.00
CA ALA A 377 11.72 -13.58 14.94
C ALA A 377 12.63 -12.35 15.09
N VAL A 378 12.27 -11.24 14.43
CA VAL A 378 13.10 -10.02 14.33
C VAL A 378 12.80 -9.02 15.45
N LYS A 379 11.52 -8.82 15.76
CA LYS A 379 11.00 -7.82 16.71
C LYS A 379 10.62 -8.43 18.05
N THR A 380 10.63 -9.76 18.20
CA THR A 380 10.18 -10.47 19.40
C THR A 380 8.69 -10.29 19.71
N GLY A 381 8.21 -10.96 20.75
CA GLY A 381 6.86 -10.75 21.27
C GLY A 381 6.72 -9.58 22.24
N PHE A 382 7.81 -8.89 22.60
CA PHE A 382 7.81 -7.84 23.63
C PHE A 382 7.46 -6.45 23.07
N THR A 383 6.79 -5.63 23.88
CA THR A 383 6.51 -4.23 23.57
C THR A 383 6.98 -3.29 24.69
N HIS A 384 7.68 -2.24 24.30
CA HIS A 384 8.11 -1.15 25.18
C HIS A 384 7.02 -0.09 25.33
N SER A 385 7.12 0.75 26.38
CA SER A 385 6.27 1.93 26.54
C SER A 385 7.00 3.18 26.04
N SER A 386 6.28 4.27 25.80
CA SER A 386 6.90 5.57 25.49
C SER A 386 6.18 6.74 26.16
N GLY A 387 6.82 7.91 26.08
CA GLY A 387 6.12 9.17 26.20
C GLY A 387 6.89 10.30 25.53
N MET A 388 6.19 11.41 25.30
CA MET A 388 6.80 12.63 24.76
C MET A 388 7.85 13.15 25.74
N ALA A 389 9.06 13.40 25.25
CA ALA A 389 10.14 13.98 26.03
C ALA A 389 9.74 15.38 26.48
N MET A 390 9.91 15.68 27.77
CA MET A 390 9.64 17.01 28.32
C MET A 390 10.79 17.47 29.24
N PRO A 391 11.19 18.75 29.18
CA PRO A 391 12.32 19.24 29.95
C PRO A 391 11.95 19.41 31.43
N ALA A 392 12.70 18.79 32.33
CA ALA A 392 12.58 18.98 33.78
C ALA A 392 13.95 19.25 34.41
N PRO A 393 14.48 20.49 34.32
CA PRO A 393 15.76 20.85 34.94
C PRO A 393 15.75 20.67 36.47
N GLU A 394 14.58 20.66 37.12
CA GLU A 394 14.43 20.36 38.54
C GLU A 394 14.71 18.90 38.91
N LEU A 395 14.66 17.96 37.94
CA LEU A 395 15.06 16.59 38.17
C LEU A 395 16.59 16.49 38.17
N LYS A 396 17.15 15.83 39.19
CA LYS A 396 18.58 15.49 39.22
C LYS A 396 18.90 14.55 38.04
N GLN A 397 20.10 14.68 37.47
CA GLN A 397 20.60 13.74 36.47
C GLN A 397 20.50 12.29 36.97
N GLY A 398 20.19 11.37 36.06
CA GLY A 398 19.91 9.96 36.35
C GLY A 398 18.53 9.68 36.95
N LYS A 399 17.66 10.69 37.04
CA LYS A 399 16.24 10.54 37.39
C LYS A 399 15.33 10.99 36.26
N ILE A 400 14.21 10.30 36.12
CA ILE A 400 13.11 10.69 35.21
C ILE A 400 11.80 10.70 35.99
N CYS A 401 10.77 11.32 35.43
CA CYS A 401 9.38 11.15 35.87
C CYS A 401 8.52 10.74 34.67
N ALA A 402 8.18 9.45 34.61
CA ALA A 402 7.26 8.85 33.64
C ALA A 402 5.98 8.42 34.38
N PRO A 403 4.90 9.23 34.38
CA PRO A 403 3.75 9.01 35.26
C PRO A 403 2.95 7.75 34.95
N HIS A 404 3.08 7.23 33.73
CA HIS A 404 2.41 6.02 33.26
C HIS A 404 3.17 4.73 33.63
N LEU A 405 4.35 4.85 34.25
CA LEU A 405 5.15 3.74 34.74
C LEU A 405 5.25 3.78 36.28
N PRO A 406 5.39 2.63 36.95
CA PRO A 406 5.66 2.60 38.39
C PRO A 406 7.01 3.25 38.71
N GLU A 407 7.15 3.78 39.93
CA GLU A 407 8.46 4.19 40.44
C GLU A 407 9.42 3.00 40.50
N GLY A 408 10.70 3.25 40.24
CA GLY A 408 11.68 2.17 40.15
C GLY A 408 12.71 2.39 39.06
N ASP A 409 13.59 1.41 38.90
CA ASP A 409 14.58 1.45 37.82
C ASP A 409 13.88 1.26 36.47
N THR A 410 14.25 2.10 35.50
CA THR A 410 13.63 2.17 34.18
C THR A 410 14.71 2.36 33.13
N ILE A 411 14.71 1.50 32.12
CA ILE A 411 15.56 1.63 30.94
C ILE A 411 14.95 2.68 30.02
N VAL A 412 15.76 3.61 29.55
CA VAL A 412 15.38 4.70 28.65
C VAL A 412 16.26 4.64 27.41
N THR A 413 15.65 4.79 26.24
CA THR A 413 16.36 4.93 24.97
C THR A 413 15.53 5.71 23.95
N ARG A 414 16.09 5.96 22.76
CA ARG A 414 15.45 6.59 21.61
C ARG A 414 15.96 5.91 20.34
N TYR A 415 15.07 5.74 19.37
CA TYR A 415 15.44 5.25 18.04
C TYR A 415 15.75 6.41 17.08
N PRO A 416 16.63 6.19 16.09
CA PRO A 416 17.51 5.03 15.93
C PRO A 416 18.54 4.93 17.07
N ILE A 417 18.91 3.71 17.46
CA ILE A 417 19.88 3.51 18.56
C ILE A 417 21.28 3.63 17.99
N VAL A 418 21.94 4.76 18.26
CA VAL A 418 23.28 5.03 17.74
C VAL A 418 24.30 4.04 18.29
N SER A 419 24.26 3.78 19.59
CA SER A 419 25.15 2.83 20.26
C SER A 419 24.49 2.27 21.53
N ARG A 420 25.10 1.25 22.12
CA ARG A 420 24.70 0.73 23.44
C ARG A 420 24.64 1.83 24.51
N ASP A 421 25.49 2.85 24.43
CA ASP A 421 25.55 3.93 25.42
C ASP A 421 24.34 4.88 25.37
N ASN A 422 23.48 4.75 24.36
CA ASN A 422 22.19 5.43 24.25
C ASN A 422 21.04 4.68 24.95
N ILE A 423 21.33 3.51 25.51
CA ILE A 423 20.41 2.74 26.36
C ILE A 423 20.90 2.89 27.79
N ARG A 424 20.13 3.58 28.63
CA ARG A 424 20.55 3.94 30.00
C ARG A 424 19.49 3.60 31.04
N LEU A 425 19.96 3.19 32.20
CA LEU A 425 19.12 2.95 33.37
C LEU A 425 18.96 4.25 34.17
N TYR A 426 17.72 4.64 34.41
CA TYR A 426 17.34 5.78 35.23
C TYR A 426 16.50 5.33 36.41
N LYS A 427 16.40 6.17 37.44
CA LYS A 427 15.39 6.02 38.49
C LYS A 427 14.14 6.81 38.12
N ASN A 428 13.03 6.12 37.85
CA ASN A 428 11.72 6.75 37.73
C ASN A 428 11.23 7.15 39.12
N VAL A 429 10.95 8.44 39.29
CA VAL A 429 10.42 9.05 40.51
C VAL A 429 9.15 9.83 40.17
N HIS A 430 8.16 9.78 41.05
CA HIS A 430 6.88 10.46 40.88
C HIS A 430 6.93 11.82 41.59
N HIS A 431 7.48 12.82 40.91
CA HIS A 431 7.50 14.18 41.44
C HIS A 431 6.06 14.76 41.50
N PRO A 432 5.58 15.28 42.65
CA PRO A 432 4.17 15.62 42.88
C PRO A 432 3.53 16.54 41.82
N GLU A 433 4.31 17.49 41.28
CA GLU A 433 3.82 18.39 40.24
C GLU A 433 3.93 17.80 38.83
N LEU A 434 4.97 17.00 38.55
CA LEU A 434 5.22 16.50 37.20
C LEU A 434 4.30 15.34 36.83
N VAL A 435 3.88 14.55 37.81
CA VAL A 435 2.94 13.42 37.61
C VAL A 435 1.54 13.85 37.19
N LYS A 436 1.19 15.13 37.38
CA LYS A 436 -0.10 15.69 36.92
C LYS A 436 -0.18 15.73 35.40
N THR A 437 0.96 15.82 34.72
CA THR A 437 1.06 15.83 33.26
C THR A 437 1.09 14.41 32.72
N LYS A 438 0.13 14.04 31.87
CA LYS A 438 -0.01 12.68 31.33
C LYS A 438 0.79 12.53 30.03
N ASN A 439 1.11 11.26 29.70
CA ASN A 439 1.67 10.84 28.40
C ASN A 439 3.06 11.39 28.07
N VAL A 440 3.86 11.69 29.08
CA VAL A 440 5.18 12.29 28.94
C VAL A 440 6.25 11.48 29.68
N VAL A 441 7.50 11.73 29.31
CA VAL A 441 8.69 11.37 30.09
C VAL A 441 9.43 12.66 30.38
N TRP A 442 9.36 13.10 31.64
CA TRP A 442 10.15 14.23 32.11
C TRP A 442 11.59 13.79 32.36
N ILE A 443 12.54 14.52 31.79
CA ILE A 443 13.96 14.21 31.87
C ILE A 443 14.77 15.49 32.04
N ASN A 444 15.92 15.39 32.72
CA ASN A 444 16.86 16.50 32.77
C ASN A 444 17.38 16.80 31.34
N PRO A 445 17.33 18.05 30.85
CA PRO A 445 17.77 18.39 29.50
C PRO A 445 19.20 17.95 29.15
N LEU A 446 20.11 17.96 30.13
CA LEU A 446 21.49 17.54 29.92
C LEU A 446 21.60 16.03 29.67
N ASP A 447 20.77 15.22 30.34
CA ASP A 447 20.73 13.77 30.11
C ASP A 447 20.07 13.44 28.76
N ALA A 448 19.02 14.17 28.40
CA ALA A 448 18.33 14.02 27.11
C ALA A 448 19.28 14.27 25.93
N GLU A 449 20.03 15.37 25.97
CA GLU A 449 21.02 15.72 24.95
C GLU A 449 22.17 14.71 24.92
N LYS A 450 22.77 14.42 26.08
CA LYS A 450 23.98 13.59 26.19
C LYS A 450 23.75 12.13 25.82
N TYR A 451 22.69 11.51 26.35
CA TYR A 451 22.49 10.06 26.22
C TYR A 451 21.49 9.69 25.13
N HIS A 452 20.58 10.57 24.76
CA HIS A 452 19.50 10.23 23.83
C HIS A 452 19.47 11.12 22.59
N GLN A 453 20.37 12.12 22.52
CA GLN A 453 20.42 13.12 21.45
C GLN A 453 19.04 13.74 21.19
N ALA A 454 18.22 13.82 22.24
CA ALA A 454 16.82 14.18 22.18
C ALA A 454 16.64 15.68 22.43
N ASP A 455 15.71 16.29 21.71
CA ASP A 455 15.20 17.62 21.99
C ASP A 455 13.74 17.55 22.46
N PHE A 456 13.06 18.70 22.57
CA PHE A 456 11.68 18.75 23.05
C PHE A 456 10.73 19.30 21.98
N ASP A 457 11.06 19.10 20.69
CA ASP A 457 10.23 19.50 19.56
C ASP A 457 9.09 18.50 19.26
N GLY A 458 9.11 17.34 19.93
CA GLY A 458 8.17 16.27 19.71
C GLY A 458 8.69 14.85 19.97
N ASP A 459 9.99 14.71 20.23
CA ASP A 459 10.68 13.44 20.46
C ASP A 459 9.96 12.52 21.46
N GLN A 460 10.01 11.21 21.17
CA GLN A 460 9.49 10.16 22.04
C GLN A 460 10.66 9.42 22.69
N LEU A 461 10.64 9.32 24.01
CA LEU A 461 11.54 8.45 24.75
C LEU A 461 10.87 7.10 24.97
N ILE A 462 11.58 6.04 24.60
CA ILE A 462 11.19 4.66 24.86
C ILE A 462 11.60 4.33 26.29
N VAL A 463 10.65 3.88 27.09
CA VAL A 463 10.80 3.61 28.52
C VAL A 463 10.30 2.22 28.88
N THR A 464 11.13 1.46 29.58
CA THR A 464 10.79 0.10 30.03
C THR A 464 11.16 -0.09 31.49
N SER A 465 10.19 -0.42 32.33
CA SER A 465 10.46 -0.77 33.72
C SER A 465 11.42 -1.96 33.79
N ALA A 466 12.49 -1.83 34.58
CA ALA A 466 13.49 -2.87 34.75
C ALA A 466 12.90 -4.19 35.29
N ILE A 467 11.76 -4.13 36.00
CA ILE A 467 11.06 -5.32 36.50
C ILE A 467 10.53 -6.19 35.36
N LYS A 468 10.22 -5.60 34.20
CA LYS A 468 9.72 -6.35 33.03
C LYS A 468 10.83 -7.06 32.25
N ILE A 469 12.06 -6.55 32.33
CA ILE A 469 13.24 -7.08 31.64
C ILE A 469 14.46 -7.07 32.58
N PRO A 470 14.41 -7.84 33.69
CA PRO A 470 15.38 -7.73 34.78
C PRO A 470 16.78 -8.20 34.42
N ASN A 471 16.95 -9.08 33.42
CA ASN A 471 18.26 -9.58 33.04
C ASN A 471 18.96 -8.61 32.10
N ILE A 472 18.24 -8.05 31.14
CA ILE A 472 18.70 -6.95 30.30
C ILE A 472 19.05 -5.75 31.19
N ALA A 473 18.21 -5.41 32.17
CA ALA A 473 18.46 -4.28 33.07
C ALA A 473 19.78 -4.39 33.87
N LYS A 474 20.24 -5.61 34.19
CA LYS A 474 21.55 -5.83 34.86
C LYS A 474 22.73 -5.49 33.95
N GLU A 475 22.53 -5.57 32.63
CA GLU A 475 23.56 -5.30 31.62
C GLU A 475 23.53 -3.84 31.11
N VAL A 476 22.54 -3.05 31.52
CA VAL A 476 22.39 -1.64 31.12
C VAL A 476 23.12 -0.74 32.11
N ARG A 477 23.98 0.13 31.60
CA ARG A 477 24.66 1.15 32.42
C ARG A 477 23.69 2.18 32.96
N ARG A 478 23.94 2.65 34.17
CA ARG A 478 23.18 3.75 34.76
C ARG A 478 23.56 5.07 34.09
N ALA A 479 22.61 5.99 34.01
CA ALA A 479 22.90 7.37 33.68
C ALA A 479 23.93 7.95 34.68
N GLY A 480 24.95 8.62 34.16
CA GLY A 480 26.12 9.08 34.93
C GLY A 480 27.33 8.13 34.89
N GLU A 481 27.15 6.84 34.58
CA GLU A 481 28.29 5.92 34.44
C GLU A 481 29.08 6.17 33.14
N PRO A 482 30.40 5.91 33.12
CA PRO A 482 31.24 6.09 31.93
C PRO A 482 30.70 5.35 30.70
N ALA A 483 30.89 5.95 29.53
CA ALA A 483 30.58 5.32 28.25
C ALA A 483 31.58 4.21 27.92
N GLU A 484 31.14 3.22 27.14
CA GLU A 484 32.00 2.15 26.59
C GLU A 484 32.58 2.51 25.24
N PHE A 485 31.80 3.26 24.46
CA PHE A 485 32.17 3.74 23.15
C PHE A 485 32.60 5.20 23.22
N MET A 486 33.18 5.68 22.12
CA MET A 486 33.53 7.09 22.00
C MET A 486 32.27 7.94 21.96
N GLU A 487 32.31 9.11 22.61
CA GLU A 487 31.19 10.04 22.62
C GLU A 487 30.87 10.50 21.18
N VAL A 488 29.61 10.33 20.78
CA VAL A 488 29.09 10.77 19.49
C VAL A 488 28.48 12.16 19.66
N LYS A 489 29.19 13.19 19.20
CA LYS A 489 28.77 14.59 19.33
C LYS A 489 27.93 15.04 18.13
N GLN A 490 26.87 15.79 18.39
CA GLN A 490 26.11 16.47 17.33
C GLN A 490 27.00 17.48 16.60
N ARG A 491 26.88 17.53 15.26
CA ARG A 491 27.67 18.42 14.41
C ARG A 491 26.93 19.74 14.14
N PRO A 492 27.65 20.85 13.88
CA PRO A 492 27.05 22.05 13.33
C PRO A 492 26.34 21.75 12.00
N LYS A 493 25.13 22.28 11.82
CA LYS A 493 24.35 22.14 10.59
C LYS A 493 24.91 23.08 9.53
N LEU A 494 25.31 22.54 8.38
CA LEU A 494 25.81 23.33 7.24
C LEU A 494 24.67 23.66 6.27
N SER A 495 24.62 24.91 5.80
CA SER A 495 23.67 25.33 4.76
C SER A 495 24.08 24.77 3.40
N TYR A 496 23.09 24.45 2.55
CA TYR A 496 23.36 23.93 1.20
C TYR A 496 23.94 24.99 0.26
N ILE A 497 23.78 26.27 0.56
CA ILE A 497 24.32 27.34 -0.29
C ILE A 497 25.81 27.64 -0.02
N ASP A 498 26.33 27.16 1.12
CA ASP A 498 27.68 27.43 1.60
C ASP A 498 28.65 26.28 1.34
N VAL A 499 28.16 25.08 1.01
CA VAL A 499 29.02 23.92 0.73
C VAL A 499 29.60 24.01 -0.68
N LEU A 500 30.92 23.78 -0.76
CA LEU A 500 31.68 23.78 -2.00
C LEU A 500 31.99 22.35 -2.46
N ASP A 501 32.12 22.15 -3.77
CA ASP A 501 32.63 20.93 -4.41
C ASP A 501 34.17 20.87 -4.34
N GLU A 502 34.76 19.79 -4.87
CA GLU A 502 36.22 19.59 -4.84
C GLU A 502 36.97 20.65 -5.67
N GLU A 503 36.30 21.24 -6.66
CA GLU A 503 36.79 22.35 -7.49
C GLU A 503 36.60 23.74 -6.87
N GLY A 504 35.99 23.81 -5.67
CA GLY A 504 35.74 25.07 -4.94
C GLY A 504 34.54 25.87 -5.43
N ASN A 505 33.69 25.31 -6.30
CA ASN A 505 32.42 25.90 -6.72
C ASN A 505 31.30 25.49 -5.76
N ARG A 506 30.14 26.16 -5.81
CA ARG A 506 28.98 25.74 -5.02
C ARG A 506 28.54 24.33 -5.43
N LYS A 507 28.51 23.41 -4.47
CA LYS A 507 28.08 22.02 -4.65
C LYS A 507 26.62 21.95 -5.14
N TYR A 508 25.77 22.83 -4.61
CA TYR A 508 24.36 22.94 -5.01
C TYR A 508 24.08 24.32 -5.61
N LYS A 509 23.67 24.35 -6.88
CA LYS A 509 23.50 25.57 -7.68
C LYS A 509 22.06 26.06 -7.70
N SER A 510 21.10 25.20 -7.35
CA SER A 510 19.68 25.52 -7.41
C SER A 510 18.89 24.88 -6.24
N LEU A 511 17.73 25.45 -5.90
CA LEU A 511 16.85 24.85 -4.88
C LEU A 511 16.29 23.50 -5.32
N ALA A 512 16.22 23.22 -6.63
CA ALA A 512 15.85 21.90 -7.14
C ALA A 512 16.89 20.85 -6.75
N GLU A 513 18.19 21.16 -6.91
CA GLU A 513 19.29 20.30 -6.45
C GLU A 513 19.27 20.13 -4.93
N VAL A 514 19.02 21.20 -4.17
CA VAL A 514 18.86 21.11 -2.71
C VAL A 514 17.70 20.20 -2.33
N ALA A 515 16.54 20.33 -2.99
CA ALA A 515 15.36 19.55 -2.68
C ALA A 515 15.62 18.05 -2.85
N VAL A 516 16.21 17.68 -3.99
CA VAL A 516 16.63 16.32 -4.31
C VAL A 516 17.65 15.79 -3.31
N ALA A 517 18.69 16.57 -3.00
CA ALA A 517 19.71 16.14 -2.05
C ALA A 517 19.12 15.96 -0.64
N SER A 518 18.23 16.85 -0.22
CA SER A 518 17.57 16.82 1.10
C SER A 518 16.52 15.72 1.25
N SER A 519 16.12 15.04 0.16
CA SER A 519 15.22 13.88 0.22
C SER A 519 15.96 12.54 0.34
N GLN A 520 17.27 12.50 0.04
CA GLN A 520 18.09 11.28 0.07
C GLN A 520 18.86 11.12 1.39
N ASN A 521 18.82 9.93 1.99
CA ASN A 521 19.53 9.61 3.23
C ASN A 521 20.12 8.20 3.22
N LYS A 522 21.12 7.97 4.08
CA LYS A 522 21.72 6.65 4.31
C LYS A 522 21.56 6.15 5.75
N VAL A 523 20.57 6.68 6.49
CA VAL A 523 20.37 6.36 7.92
C VAL A 523 20.19 4.85 8.10
N GLY A 524 19.30 4.25 7.31
CA GLY A 524 19.09 2.80 7.28
C GLY A 524 20.40 2.04 7.00
N GLN A 525 21.02 2.31 5.85
CA GLN A 525 22.22 1.60 5.41
C GLN A 525 23.34 1.59 6.49
N VAL A 526 23.51 2.72 7.19
CA VAL A 526 24.49 2.83 8.28
C VAL A 526 24.04 2.06 9.52
N ALA A 527 22.76 2.12 9.89
CA ALA A 527 22.20 1.32 11.00
C ALA A 527 22.33 -0.19 10.73
N LEU A 528 22.06 -0.64 9.51
CA LEU A 528 22.24 -2.03 9.09
C LEU A 528 23.72 -2.44 9.14
N ALA A 529 24.63 -1.56 8.70
CA ALA A 529 26.06 -1.78 8.81
C ALA A 529 26.50 -1.93 10.29
N ILE A 530 25.95 -1.11 11.19
CA ILE A 530 26.16 -1.25 12.65
C ILE A 530 25.67 -2.63 13.12
N GLY A 531 24.46 -3.04 12.73
CA GLY A 531 23.89 -4.34 13.09
C GLY A 531 24.77 -5.51 12.64
N ARG A 532 25.21 -5.50 11.38
CA ARG A 532 26.10 -6.52 10.79
C ARG A 532 27.45 -6.58 11.50
N VAL A 533 28.10 -5.45 11.71
CA VAL A 533 29.41 -5.39 12.39
C VAL A 533 29.26 -5.82 13.85
N GLN A 534 28.24 -5.34 14.58
CA GLN A 534 28.03 -5.69 15.98
C GLN A 534 27.72 -7.18 16.17
N SER A 535 27.03 -7.80 15.22
CA SER A 535 26.62 -9.22 15.31
C SER A 535 27.65 -10.19 14.74
N SER A 536 28.72 -9.68 14.13
CA SER A 536 29.81 -10.51 13.61
C SER A 536 30.58 -11.24 14.73
N LEU A 537 31.01 -12.46 14.40
CA LEU A 537 31.84 -13.34 15.22
C LEU A 537 33.23 -13.52 14.56
N PRO A 538 34.30 -13.76 15.34
CA PRO A 538 35.61 -14.06 14.79
C PRO A 538 35.59 -15.42 14.08
N ASN A 539 36.35 -15.54 12.99
CA ASN A 539 36.59 -16.83 12.36
C ASN A 539 37.46 -17.73 13.26
N GLU A 540 37.43 -19.05 13.06
CA GLU A 540 38.15 -20.02 13.91
C GLU A 540 39.65 -19.72 14.07
N ASN A 541 40.28 -19.14 13.04
CA ASN A 541 41.71 -18.85 13.00
C ASN A 541 42.07 -17.42 13.47
N GLU A 542 41.10 -16.61 13.88
CA GLU A 542 41.34 -15.22 14.27
C GLU A 542 41.52 -15.05 15.78
N ASN A 543 42.39 -14.12 16.18
CA ASN A 543 42.56 -13.77 17.59
C ASN A 543 41.32 -12.98 18.09
N PRO A 544 40.55 -13.48 19.07
CA PRO A 544 39.30 -12.84 19.50
C PRO A 544 39.49 -11.42 20.05
N ALA A 545 40.58 -11.16 20.78
CA ALA A 545 40.85 -9.84 21.35
C ALA A 545 41.19 -8.81 20.27
N LEU A 546 41.95 -9.22 19.24
CA LEU A 546 42.25 -8.36 18.10
C LEU A 546 41.01 -8.10 17.25
N PHE A 547 40.19 -9.13 17.04
CA PHE A 547 38.90 -9.02 16.34
C PHE A 547 38.01 -7.98 17.01
N GLU A 548 37.77 -8.11 18.32
CA GLU A 548 36.93 -7.17 19.08
C GLU A 548 37.48 -5.74 19.06
N ARG A 549 38.81 -5.58 19.08
CA ARG A 549 39.43 -4.25 18.93
C ARG A 549 39.15 -3.64 17.56
N LYS A 550 39.27 -4.42 16.47
CA LYS A 550 38.98 -3.96 15.10
C LYS A 550 37.50 -3.65 14.93
N LYS A 551 36.62 -4.53 15.40
CA LYS A 551 35.16 -4.37 15.43
C LYS A 551 34.76 -3.07 16.12
N ARG A 552 35.24 -2.84 17.35
CA ARG A 552 34.99 -1.60 18.10
C ARG A 552 35.46 -0.34 17.37
N LYS A 553 36.63 -0.40 16.71
CA LYS A 553 37.14 0.72 15.91
C LYS A 553 36.21 1.05 14.73
N LEU A 554 35.74 0.04 14.02
CA LEU A 554 34.79 0.21 12.92
C LEU A 554 33.43 0.72 13.41
N LEU A 555 32.92 0.19 14.52
CA LEU A 555 31.68 0.66 15.14
C LEU A 555 31.75 2.14 15.53
N ASN A 556 32.82 2.62 16.17
CA ASN A 556 32.97 4.04 16.50
C ASN A 556 32.91 4.94 15.25
N ARG A 557 33.49 4.49 14.12
CA ARG A 557 33.38 5.21 12.84
C ARG A 557 31.93 5.20 12.33
N LEU A 558 31.25 4.06 12.39
CA LEU A 558 29.86 3.93 11.96
C LEU A 558 28.89 4.77 12.81
N PHE A 559 29.09 4.83 14.13
CA PHE A 559 28.26 5.66 15.02
C PHE A 559 28.37 7.16 14.67
N ALA A 560 29.59 7.63 14.38
CA ALA A 560 29.79 8.99 13.92
C ALA A 560 29.19 9.23 12.53
N GLY A 561 29.26 8.24 11.64
CA GLY A 561 28.59 8.26 10.34
C GLY A 561 27.07 8.39 10.48
N LEU A 562 26.45 7.58 11.36
CA LEU A 562 25.01 7.62 11.60
C LEU A 562 24.57 9.01 12.08
N GLN A 563 25.34 9.66 12.96
CA GLN A 563 25.05 11.02 13.41
C GLN A 563 25.05 12.05 12.26
N ILE A 564 25.88 11.87 11.24
CA ILE A 564 25.87 12.76 10.06
C ILE A 564 24.57 12.56 9.26
N GLU A 565 24.17 11.30 9.05
CA GLU A 565 22.99 10.98 8.23
C GLU A 565 21.67 11.28 8.93
N VAL A 566 21.55 11.19 10.26
CA VAL A 566 20.29 11.57 10.95
C VAL A 566 19.95 13.06 10.78
N ASP A 567 20.95 13.90 10.48
CA ASP A 567 20.78 15.33 10.20
C ASP A 567 20.71 15.65 8.69
N TYR A 568 20.58 14.66 7.79
CA TYR A 568 20.65 14.86 6.33
C TYR A 568 19.68 15.91 5.78
N GLN A 569 18.45 15.98 6.30
CA GLN A 569 17.46 16.99 5.89
C GLN A 569 17.84 18.38 6.37
N LYS A 570 18.61 18.49 7.45
CA LYS A 570 18.93 19.74 8.14
C LYS A 570 20.34 20.23 7.84
N SER A 571 21.18 19.43 7.19
CA SER A 571 22.58 19.73 6.89
C SER A 571 22.94 19.28 5.47
N ALA A 572 23.80 20.05 4.80
CA ALA A 572 24.27 19.77 3.45
C ALA A 572 25.38 18.72 3.36
N GLU A 573 26.09 18.50 4.47
CA GLU A 573 27.15 17.50 4.59
C GLU A 573 26.55 16.08 4.56
N ARG A 574 27.20 15.16 3.84
CA ARG A 574 26.91 13.72 3.83
C ARG A 574 28.10 12.94 4.36
N ILE A 575 27.93 11.67 4.73
CA ILE A 575 29.05 10.85 5.23
C ILE A 575 30.26 10.91 4.28
N GLU A 576 30.04 10.77 2.98
CA GLU A 576 31.10 10.78 1.96
C GLU A 576 31.91 12.09 1.90
N ASP A 577 31.34 13.21 2.34
CA ASP A 577 32.01 14.51 2.33
C ASP A 577 33.04 14.63 3.47
N VAL A 578 32.91 13.80 4.52
CA VAL A 578 33.70 13.91 5.75
C VAL A 578 34.96 13.03 5.68
N LYS A 579 36.10 13.66 5.39
CA LYS A 579 37.40 12.97 5.26
C LYS A 579 38.11 12.73 6.61
N LYS A 580 37.81 13.50 7.66
CA LYS A 580 38.41 13.36 9.00
C LYS A 580 37.40 13.80 10.07
N LEU A 581 37.48 13.18 11.24
CA LEU A 581 36.71 13.56 12.41
C LEU A 581 37.60 13.75 13.63
N GLU A 582 37.33 14.81 14.38
CA GLU A 582 38.00 15.04 15.65
C GLU A 582 37.74 13.87 16.60
N GLY A 583 38.81 13.37 17.25
CA GLY A 583 38.75 12.17 18.10
C GLY A 583 38.82 10.84 17.35
N ILE A 584 38.59 10.77 16.04
CA ILE A 584 38.63 9.52 15.24
C ILE A 584 39.68 9.66 14.14
N SER A 585 40.92 9.28 14.44
CA SER A 585 42.09 9.52 13.58
C SER A 585 42.05 8.85 12.21
N ASP A 586 41.31 7.75 12.07
CA ASP A 586 41.18 6.97 10.83
C ASP A 586 39.79 7.04 10.21
N PHE A 587 38.98 8.04 10.59
CA PHE A 587 37.71 8.25 9.93
C PHE A 587 37.92 8.62 8.46
N ASN A 588 37.22 7.93 7.57
CA ASN A 588 37.12 8.26 6.15
C ASN A 588 35.70 7.86 5.71
N GLY A 589 34.81 8.85 5.61
CA GLY A 589 33.41 8.62 5.32
C GLY A 589 33.17 8.04 3.93
N HIS A 590 33.96 8.46 2.94
CA HIS A 590 33.88 7.96 1.56
C HIS A 590 34.04 6.42 1.45
N ARG A 591 34.84 5.81 2.34
CA ARG A 591 35.06 4.36 2.38
C ARG A 591 34.29 3.64 3.49
N LEU A 592 33.50 4.35 4.29
CA LEU A 592 32.95 3.79 5.53
C LEU A 592 32.00 2.61 5.28
N LEU A 593 31.07 2.76 4.35
CA LEU A 593 30.12 1.68 4.00
C LEU A 593 30.82 0.54 3.24
N ASP A 594 31.80 0.83 2.40
CA ASP A 594 32.62 -0.19 1.74
C ASP A 594 33.44 -1.02 2.73
N ASP A 595 34.04 -0.36 3.73
CA ASP A 595 34.78 -1.03 4.80
C ASP A 595 33.85 -1.93 5.62
N ALA A 596 32.63 -1.46 5.91
CA ALA A 596 31.63 -2.26 6.61
C ALA A 596 31.11 -3.44 5.76
N LYS A 597 30.95 -3.25 4.45
CA LYS A 597 30.60 -4.33 3.52
C LYS A 597 31.69 -5.39 3.49
N LYS A 598 32.96 -5.01 3.28
CA LYS A 598 34.11 -5.93 3.32
C LYS A 598 34.20 -6.68 4.65
N TRP A 599 33.91 -6.00 5.76
CA TRP A 599 33.85 -6.64 7.08
C TRP A 599 32.75 -7.69 7.14
N ALA A 600 31.54 -7.36 6.68
CA ALA A 600 30.39 -8.26 6.67
C ALA A 600 30.59 -9.45 5.73
N ASP A 601 31.25 -9.26 4.59
CA ASP A 601 31.59 -10.34 3.67
C ASP A 601 32.62 -11.32 4.30
N ALA A 602 33.55 -10.80 5.11
CA ALA A 602 34.54 -11.61 5.84
C ALA A 602 34.00 -12.27 7.12
N HIS A 603 32.90 -11.76 7.68
CA HIS A 603 32.27 -12.24 8.91
C HIS A 603 30.74 -12.19 8.75
N PRO A 604 30.17 -13.06 7.92
CA PRO A 604 28.75 -13.02 7.60
C PRO A 604 27.90 -13.27 8.84
N CYS A 605 26.75 -12.60 8.90
CA CYS A 605 25.69 -12.85 9.87
C CYS A 605 24.41 -13.13 9.08
N HIS A 606 23.99 -14.39 9.05
CA HIS A 606 22.89 -14.82 8.19
C HIS A 606 21.56 -14.12 8.53
N PHE A 607 21.34 -13.74 9.79
CA PHE A 607 20.18 -12.95 10.19
C PHE A 607 19.97 -11.74 9.28
N PHE A 608 21.00 -10.90 9.08
CA PHE A 608 20.88 -9.68 8.27
C PHE A 608 20.81 -9.92 6.75
N LYS A 609 21.01 -11.17 6.31
CA LYS A 609 20.78 -11.60 4.93
C LYS A 609 19.31 -11.99 4.72
N PHE A 610 18.66 -12.60 5.73
CA PHE A 610 17.34 -13.21 5.59
C PHE A 610 16.21 -12.51 6.35
N TYR A 611 16.49 -11.55 7.23
CA TYR A 611 15.48 -10.89 8.07
C TYR A 611 14.42 -10.10 7.28
N LYS A 612 14.74 -9.72 6.04
CA LYS A 612 13.83 -9.08 5.07
C LYS A 612 13.51 -9.98 3.86
N ASP A 613 14.03 -11.21 3.77
CA ASP A 613 13.78 -12.10 2.63
C ASP A 613 12.33 -12.59 2.64
N ASP A 614 11.58 -12.35 1.55
CA ASP A 614 10.17 -12.70 1.42
C ASP A 614 9.84 -14.19 1.51
N ARG A 615 10.85 -15.05 1.33
CA ARG A 615 10.75 -16.49 1.52
C ARG A 615 10.85 -16.89 2.99
N SER A 616 11.44 -16.04 3.84
CA SER A 616 11.56 -16.29 5.28
C SER A 616 10.19 -16.42 5.93
N TYR A 617 10.02 -17.54 6.63
CA TYR A 617 8.79 -18.09 7.23
C TYR A 617 7.62 -18.32 6.26
N ARG A 618 7.86 -18.18 4.95
CA ARG A 618 6.95 -18.61 3.89
C ARG A 618 7.31 -20.02 3.42
N THR A 619 8.60 -20.26 3.14
CA THR A 619 9.11 -21.55 2.66
C THR A 619 10.23 -22.13 3.51
N PHE A 620 10.98 -21.30 4.25
CA PHE A 620 12.03 -21.72 5.18
C PHE A 620 12.12 -20.79 6.39
N THR A 621 12.78 -21.20 7.47
CA THR A 621 13.05 -20.35 8.64
C THR A 621 14.29 -19.48 8.46
N ILE A 622 14.38 -18.33 9.13
CA ILE A 622 15.62 -17.53 9.17
C ILE A 622 16.77 -18.39 9.74
N PRO A 623 17.91 -18.54 9.03
CA PRO A 623 19.08 -19.23 9.57
C PRO A 623 19.63 -18.51 10.79
N ALA A 624 19.80 -19.24 11.89
CA ALA A 624 20.08 -18.66 13.20
C ALA A 624 21.05 -19.52 14.04
N GLU A 625 21.88 -20.34 13.40
CA GLU A 625 22.78 -21.28 14.12
C GLU A 625 23.92 -20.55 14.84
N GLU A 626 24.41 -19.46 14.27
CA GLU A 626 25.49 -18.65 14.83
C GLU A 626 25.12 -18.09 16.22
N LYS A 627 26.10 -18.07 17.14
CA LYS A 627 25.93 -17.57 18.51
C LYS A 627 25.98 -16.04 18.59
N ALA A 628 24.93 -15.39 18.05
CA ALA A 628 24.74 -13.95 18.10
C ALA A 628 23.42 -13.59 18.80
N ALA A 629 23.40 -12.45 19.49
CA ALA A 629 22.24 -11.94 20.21
C ALA A 629 20.94 -11.93 19.38
N VAL A 630 21.03 -11.52 18.11
CA VAL A 630 19.89 -11.47 17.17
C VAL A 630 19.33 -12.84 16.81
N ASN A 631 20.12 -13.90 16.95
CA ASN A 631 19.73 -15.25 16.58
C ASN A 631 18.99 -15.99 17.69
N VAL A 632 19.02 -15.51 18.93
CA VAL A 632 18.45 -16.22 20.09
C VAL A 632 16.96 -16.50 19.90
N ILE A 633 16.19 -15.47 19.55
CA ILE A 633 14.72 -15.60 19.40
C ILE A 633 14.35 -16.45 18.17
N PRO A 634 14.93 -16.24 16.98
CA PRO A 634 14.76 -17.16 15.86
C PRO A 634 15.13 -18.60 16.22
N ARG A 635 16.34 -18.84 16.74
CA ARG A 635 16.92 -20.16 17.01
C ARG A 635 16.12 -20.95 18.04
N GLU A 636 15.77 -20.32 19.15
CA GLU A 636 15.31 -21.04 20.35
C GLU A 636 13.80 -20.97 20.58
N VAL A 637 13.11 -20.01 19.94
CA VAL A 637 11.68 -19.77 20.19
C VAL A 637 10.85 -19.90 18.92
N VAL A 638 11.25 -19.21 17.85
CA VAL A 638 10.41 -19.10 16.65
C VAL A 638 10.59 -20.29 15.71
N ASN A 639 11.82 -20.59 15.29
CA ASN A 639 12.11 -21.68 14.36
C ASN A 639 11.60 -23.04 14.86
N PRO A 640 11.72 -23.40 16.16
CA PRO A 640 11.21 -24.68 16.67
C PRO A 640 9.68 -24.82 16.64
N LEU A 641 8.93 -23.71 16.60
CA LEU A 641 7.47 -23.70 16.56
C LEU A 641 6.91 -23.46 15.16
N TRP A 642 7.72 -22.92 14.26
CA TRP A 642 7.29 -22.66 12.90
C TRP A 642 7.06 -23.96 12.15
N SER A 643 6.02 -23.95 11.33
CA SER A 643 5.75 -24.97 10.33
C SER A 643 5.28 -24.29 9.06
N ALA A 644 5.63 -24.83 7.90
CA ALA A 644 5.06 -24.38 6.64
C ALA A 644 3.52 -24.34 6.74
N THR A 645 2.95 -23.25 6.25
CA THR A 645 1.50 -23.01 6.33
C THR A 645 0.73 -24.10 5.57
N GLN A 646 -0.39 -24.54 6.15
CA GLN A 646 -1.30 -25.52 5.53
C GLN A 646 -2.35 -24.86 4.64
N ILE A 647 -2.30 -23.53 4.46
CA ILE A 647 -3.19 -22.79 3.59
C ILE A 647 -2.95 -23.23 2.15
N ARG A 648 -3.93 -23.93 1.57
CA ARG A 648 -3.93 -24.40 0.18
C ARG A 648 -4.74 -23.42 -0.67
N ASN A 649 -4.45 -23.40 -1.97
CA ASN A 649 -5.30 -22.73 -2.94
C ASN A 649 -5.95 -23.74 -3.88
N ARG A 650 -7.19 -23.46 -4.28
CA ARG A 650 -7.90 -24.22 -5.31
C ARG A 650 -7.65 -23.61 -6.70
N SER A 651 -7.99 -24.34 -7.75
CA SER A 651 -7.90 -23.77 -9.10
C SER A 651 -8.85 -22.59 -9.21
N ARG A 652 -8.42 -21.48 -9.81
CA ARG A 652 -9.28 -20.30 -10.03
C ARG A 652 -10.57 -20.64 -10.79
N GLU A 653 -10.55 -21.65 -11.65
CA GLU A 653 -11.74 -22.12 -12.38
C GLU A 653 -12.87 -22.59 -11.45
N GLU A 654 -12.54 -23.05 -10.25
CA GLU A 654 -13.52 -23.50 -9.26
C GLU A 654 -14.23 -22.36 -8.53
N PHE A 655 -13.94 -21.10 -8.89
CA PHE A 655 -14.58 -19.90 -8.34
C PHE A 655 -15.45 -19.19 -9.39
N ARG A 656 -15.61 -19.76 -10.59
CA ARG A 656 -16.45 -19.19 -11.65
C ARG A 656 -17.89 -18.99 -11.22
N TYR A 657 -18.40 -19.87 -10.35
CA TYR A 657 -19.77 -19.82 -9.83
C TYR A 657 -20.13 -18.50 -9.12
N LEU A 658 -19.14 -17.75 -8.62
CA LEU A 658 -19.41 -16.54 -7.83
C LEU A 658 -20.21 -15.52 -8.63
N PHE A 659 -19.90 -15.38 -9.93
CA PHE A 659 -20.69 -14.58 -10.85
C PHE A 659 -21.47 -15.51 -11.78
N PRO A 660 -22.81 -15.39 -11.83
CA PRO A 660 -23.61 -16.21 -12.73
C PRO A 660 -23.17 -15.96 -14.18
N ASN A 661 -22.98 -17.05 -14.91
CA ASN A 661 -22.63 -17.02 -16.32
C ASN A 661 -23.92 -16.88 -17.15
N PRO A 662 -24.09 -15.81 -17.95
CA PRO A 662 -25.26 -15.66 -18.82
C PRO A 662 -25.34 -16.76 -19.90
N MET A 663 -24.27 -17.53 -20.13
CA MET A 663 -24.25 -18.69 -21.05
C MET A 663 -24.85 -19.99 -20.44
N THR A 664 -25.68 -19.89 -19.41
CA THR A 664 -26.31 -21.05 -18.75
C THR A 664 -27.51 -21.59 -19.56
N GLU A 665 -27.85 -22.87 -19.38
CA GLU A 665 -28.96 -23.51 -20.12
C GLU A 665 -30.30 -22.79 -19.83
N GLY A 666 -30.91 -22.20 -20.87
CA GLY A 666 -32.22 -21.54 -20.79
C GLY A 666 -32.21 -20.00 -20.90
N ALA A 667 -31.04 -19.37 -21.03
CA ALA A 667 -30.91 -17.93 -21.26
C ALA A 667 -31.23 -17.51 -22.71
N ASP A 668 -31.72 -16.29 -22.89
CA ASP A 668 -32.07 -15.71 -24.19
C ASP A 668 -30.81 -15.51 -25.07
N GLU A 669 -30.84 -15.99 -26.32
CA GLU A 669 -29.72 -15.87 -27.26
C GLU A 669 -29.34 -14.41 -27.52
N ASP A 670 -30.34 -13.51 -27.55
CA ASP A 670 -30.10 -12.08 -27.78
C ASP A 670 -29.39 -11.41 -26.59
N GLU A 671 -29.70 -11.81 -25.35
CA GLU A 671 -29.04 -11.30 -24.14
C GLU A 671 -27.59 -11.81 -24.03
N ILE A 672 -27.38 -13.07 -24.40
CA ILE A 672 -26.05 -13.68 -24.46
C ILE A 672 -25.15 -12.93 -25.44
N ASP A 673 -25.64 -12.67 -26.65
CA ASP A 673 -24.84 -12.02 -27.68
C ASP A 673 -24.60 -10.55 -27.35
N TYR A 674 -25.60 -9.85 -26.77
CA TYR A 674 -25.40 -8.52 -26.22
C TYR A 674 -24.29 -8.49 -25.15
N TRP A 675 -24.29 -9.44 -24.21
CA TRP A 675 -23.29 -9.49 -23.15
C TRP A 675 -21.88 -9.76 -23.70
N LYS A 676 -21.75 -10.68 -24.67
CA LYS A 676 -20.47 -10.97 -25.33
C LYS A 676 -19.91 -9.75 -26.05
N GLU A 677 -20.76 -9.10 -26.85
CA GLU A 677 -20.37 -7.97 -27.68
C GLU A 677 -19.96 -6.75 -26.86
N ASN A 678 -20.65 -6.48 -25.75
CA ASN A 678 -20.49 -5.24 -24.98
C ASN A 678 -19.60 -5.39 -23.74
N TYR A 679 -19.50 -6.55 -23.10
CA TYR A 679 -18.73 -6.73 -21.86
C TYR A 679 -17.59 -7.75 -21.98
N LEU A 680 -17.82 -8.92 -22.56
CA LEU A 680 -16.77 -9.95 -22.65
C LEU A 680 -15.60 -9.54 -23.54
N ASN A 681 -15.90 -8.96 -24.71
CA ASN A 681 -14.85 -8.46 -25.63
C ASN A 681 -14.01 -7.37 -24.96
N TRP A 682 -14.66 -6.45 -24.24
CA TRP A 682 -13.97 -5.43 -23.45
C TRP A 682 -13.05 -6.04 -22.38
N ALA A 683 -13.53 -7.06 -21.67
CA ALA A 683 -12.75 -7.72 -20.62
C ALA A 683 -11.50 -8.44 -21.16
N GLU A 684 -11.61 -9.15 -22.29
CA GLU A 684 -10.46 -9.78 -22.95
C GLU A 684 -9.46 -8.75 -23.49
N GLU A 685 -9.95 -7.65 -24.08
CA GLU A 685 -9.09 -6.54 -24.53
C GLU A 685 -8.34 -5.90 -23.35
N LEU A 686 -9.04 -5.60 -22.25
CA LEU A 686 -8.44 -5.03 -21.05
C LEU A 686 -7.34 -5.94 -20.50
N LYS A 687 -7.57 -7.25 -20.47
CA LYS A 687 -6.58 -8.24 -20.03
C LYS A 687 -5.32 -8.22 -20.91
N LEU A 688 -5.47 -8.17 -22.23
CA LEU A 688 -4.35 -8.07 -23.16
C LEU A 688 -3.57 -6.76 -22.94
N ARG A 689 -4.26 -5.61 -22.91
CA ARG A 689 -3.63 -4.29 -22.65
C ARG A 689 -2.89 -4.26 -21.31
N PHE A 690 -3.48 -4.87 -20.28
CA PHE A 690 -2.86 -4.96 -18.96
C PHE A 690 -1.59 -5.80 -18.99
N GLU A 691 -1.59 -6.94 -19.68
CA GLU A 691 -0.40 -7.78 -19.81
C GLU A 691 0.74 -7.08 -20.57
N GLU A 692 0.42 -6.37 -21.65
CA GLU A 692 1.38 -5.53 -22.40
C GLU A 692 1.97 -4.45 -21.49
N SER A 693 1.12 -3.64 -20.85
CA SER A 693 1.55 -2.55 -19.96
C SER A 693 2.38 -3.07 -18.78
N ARG A 694 2.00 -4.20 -18.19
CA ARG A 694 2.76 -4.84 -17.11
C ARG A 694 4.14 -5.29 -17.58
N ASN A 695 4.24 -5.87 -18.79
CA ASN A 695 5.51 -6.31 -19.34
C ASN A 695 6.42 -5.11 -19.65
N GLU A 696 5.87 -4.01 -20.16
CA GLU A 696 6.60 -2.76 -20.36
C GLU A 696 7.12 -2.19 -19.04
N ILE A 697 6.30 -2.18 -17.97
CA ILE A 697 6.74 -1.79 -16.63
C ILE A 697 7.88 -2.69 -16.16
N LYS A 698 7.76 -4.01 -16.31
CA LYS A 698 8.80 -4.96 -15.90
C LYS A 698 10.10 -4.76 -16.67
N GLN A 699 10.03 -4.52 -17.98
CA GLN A 699 11.20 -4.24 -18.81
C GLN A 699 11.91 -2.94 -18.41
N ARG A 700 11.13 -1.92 -18.03
CA ARG A 700 11.66 -0.62 -17.61
C ARG A 700 12.25 -0.64 -16.20
N VAL A 701 11.59 -1.30 -15.24
CA VAL A 701 11.98 -1.29 -13.82
C VAL A 701 13.04 -2.34 -13.49
N GLY A 702 13.09 -3.46 -14.23
CA GLY A 702 14.02 -4.55 -13.95
C GLY A 702 13.60 -5.41 -12.76
N GLU A 703 14.55 -5.74 -11.88
CA GLU A 703 14.35 -6.65 -10.75
C GLU A 703 13.88 -5.97 -9.45
N ASP A 704 13.74 -4.64 -9.46
CA ASP A 704 13.25 -3.89 -8.30
C ASP A 704 11.75 -4.15 -8.08
N SER A 705 11.47 -5.07 -7.15
CA SER A 705 10.10 -5.50 -6.86
C SER A 705 9.23 -4.40 -6.24
N GLU A 706 9.83 -3.45 -5.52
CA GLU A 706 9.10 -2.39 -4.83
C GLU A 706 8.63 -1.34 -5.84
N VAL A 707 9.55 -0.87 -6.69
CA VAL A 707 9.23 0.04 -7.79
C VAL A 707 8.24 -0.60 -8.76
N PHE A 708 8.38 -1.91 -9.04
CA PHE A 708 7.47 -2.64 -9.90
C PHE A 708 6.05 -2.66 -9.33
N ASN A 709 5.90 -2.96 -8.04
CA ASN A 709 4.60 -2.99 -7.36
C ASN A 709 3.95 -1.61 -7.31
N LYS A 710 4.74 -0.55 -7.11
CA LYS A 710 4.28 0.85 -7.12
C LYS A 710 3.72 1.26 -8.48
N GLU A 711 4.46 1.01 -9.56
CA GLU A 711 3.99 1.27 -10.93
C GLU A 711 2.78 0.42 -11.31
N LEU A 712 2.73 -0.83 -10.83
CA LEU A 712 1.57 -1.70 -11.03
C LEU A 712 0.32 -1.18 -10.30
N GLY A 713 0.48 -0.63 -9.09
CA GLY A 713 -0.57 0.08 -8.37
C GLY A 713 -1.15 1.23 -9.20
N ARG A 714 -0.29 2.10 -9.73
CA ARG A 714 -0.68 3.22 -10.61
C ARG A 714 -1.42 2.77 -11.86
N LEU A 715 -1.03 1.61 -12.42
CA LEU A 715 -1.70 1.02 -13.57
C LEU A 715 -3.14 0.63 -13.20
N TYR A 716 -3.36 -0.04 -12.07
CA TYR A 716 -4.71 -0.36 -11.59
C TYR A 716 -5.56 0.90 -11.39
N ASP A 717 -5.00 1.96 -10.82
CA ASP A 717 -5.72 3.22 -10.58
C ASP A 717 -6.19 3.86 -11.89
N SER A 718 -5.35 3.81 -12.93
CA SER A 718 -5.72 4.32 -14.25
C SER A 718 -6.86 3.54 -14.88
N TYR A 719 -6.86 2.20 -14.75
CA TYR A 719 -7.97 1.38 -15.27
C TYR A 719 -9.25 1.53 -14.46
N ARG A 720 -9.18 1.75 -13.14
CA ARG A 720 -10.37 2.07 -12.34
C ARG A 720 -11.01 3.38 -12.78
N ALA A 721 -10.22 4.40 -13.10
CA ALA A 721 -10.73 5.66 -13.64
C ALA A 721 -11.40 5.45 -15.01
N GLU A 722 -10.77 4.69 -15.91
CA GLU A 722 -11.35 4.31 -17.20
C GLU A 722 -12.69 3.58 -17.02
N ILE A 723 -12.75 2.58 -16.13
CA ILE A 723 -13.97 1.82 -15.83
C ILE A 723 -15.09 2.72 -15.30
N ALA A 724 -14.78 3.66 -14.40
CA ALA A 724 -15.76 4.58 -13.85
C ALA A 724 -16.34 5.54 -14.90
N GLU A 725 -15.58 5.87 -15.95
CA GLU A 725 -16.06 6.66 -17.08
C GLU A 725 -16.88 5.83 -18.09
N LEU A 726 -16.50 4.56 -18.29
CA LEU A 726 -17.15 3.67 -19.25
C LEU A 726 -18.47 3.10 -18.74
N PHE A 727 -18.54 2.73 -17.47
CA PHE A 727 -19.69 2.08 -16.84
C PHE A 727 -20.16 2.93 -15.66
N VAL A 728 -21.08 3.84 -15.95
CA VAL A 728 -21.59 4.80 -14.96
C VAL A 728 -22.68 4.14 -14.10
N GLU A 729 -23.52 3.31 -14.71
CA GLU A 729 -24.63 2.66 -14.02
C GLU A 729 -24.17 1.41 -13.25
N PRO A 730 -24.69 1.18 -12.02
CA PRO A 730 -24.31 0.02 -11.20
C PRO A 730 -24.52 -1.34 -11.91
N GLU A 731 -25.59 -1.47 -12.69
CA GLU A 731 -25.92 -2.68 -13.43
C GLU A 731 -24.88 -2.99 -14.53
N GLU A 732 -24.44 -1.97 -15.26
CA GLU A 732 -23.40 -2.09 -16.28
C GLU A 732 -22.05 -2.46 -15.64
N ARG A 733 -21.73 -1.88 -14.48
CA ARG A 733 -20.53 -2.23 -13.70
C ARG A 733 -20.56 -3.68 -13.24
N SER A 734 -21.71 -4.17 -12.77
CA SER A 734 -21.89 -5.57 -12.39
C SER A 734 -21.72 -6.53 -13.59
N ALA A 735 -22.29 -6.17 -14.75
CA ALA A 735 -22.11 -6.94 -15.98
C ALA A 735 -20.65 -6.97 -16.45
N ALA A 736 -19.94 -5.84 -16.36
CA ALA A 736 -18.51 -5.74 -16.64
C ALA A 736 -17.65 -6.55 -15.65
N ALA A 737 -17.99 -6.51 -14.35
CA ALA A 737 -17.35 -7.32 -13.32
C ALA A 737 -17.52 -8.82 -13.59
N SER A 738 -18.74 -9.26 -13.94
CA SER A 738 -19.04 -10.64 -14.33
C SER A 738 -18.24 -11.08 -15.57
N ALA A 739 -18.15 -10.23 -16.60
CA ALA A 739 -17.37 -10.50 -17.81
C ALA A 739 -15.87 -10.65 -17.52
N LEU A 740 -15.29 -9.74 -16.72
CA LEU A 740 -13.89 -9.83 -16.34
C LEU A 740 -13.63 -11.02 -15.41
N TRP A 741 -14.55 -11.30 -14.47
CA TRP A 741 -14.48 -12.48 -13.63
C TRP A 741 -14.46 -13.75 -14.47
N TYR A 742 -15.37 -13.87 -15.43
CA TYR A 742 -15.44 -14.98 -16.37
C TYR A 742 -14.13 -15.13 -17.16
N SER A 743 -13.61 -14.06 -17.77
CA SER A 743 -12.34 -14.07 -18.51
C SER A 743 -11.15 -14.51 -17.62
N GLN A 744 -11.10 -14.01 -16.38
CA GLN A 744 -10.02 -14.30 -15.45
C GLN A 744 -10.12 -15.68 -14.81
N HIS A 745 -11.30 -16.27 -14.72
CA HIS A 745 -11.51 -17.57 -14.09
C HIS A 745 -11.81 -18.69 -15.10
N SER A 746 -11.90 -18.38 -16.39
CA SER A 746 -11.95 -19.37 -17.47
C SER A 746 -10.55 -19.52 -18.10
N ARG A 747 -10.10 -20.75 -18.41
CA ARG A 747 -8.83 -20.98 -19.14
C ARG A 747 -8.96 -22.04 -20.25
N PRO A 748 -9.52 -21.67 -21.42
CA PRO A 748 -9.49 -22.55 -22.60
C PRO A 748 -8.05 -22.87 -23.03
N GLU A 749 -7.14 -21.89 -22.94
CA GLU A 749 -5.74 -21.97 -23.40
C GLU A 749 -4.86 -22.91 -22.58
N ARG A 750 -5.20 -23.16 -21.30
CA ARG A 750 -4.40 -24.02 -20.42
C ARG A 750 -4.37 -25.47 -20.90
N ARG A 751 -5.49 -25.99 -21.43
CA ARG A 751 -5.51 -27.33 -22.05
C ARG A 751 -4.56 -27.39 -23.24
N GLY A 752 -4.56 -26.36 -24.09
CA GLY A 752 -3.65 -26.28 -25.24
C GLY A 752 -2.17 -26.26 -24.82
N ALA A 753 -1.84 -25.51 -23.76
CA ALA A 753 -0.49 -25.46 -23.20
C ALA A 753 -0.06 -26.79 -22.54
N GLU A 754 -0.95 -27.44 -21.79
CA GLU A 754 -0.70 -28.76 -21.18
C GLU A 754 -0.46 -29.83 -22.26
N GLU A 755 -1.30 -29.87 -23.30
CA GLU A 755 -1.10 -30.76 -24.45
C GLU A 755 0.22 -30.49 -25.17
N THR A 756 0.60 -29.22 -25.32
CA THR A 756 1.87 -28.81 -25.94
C THR A 756 3.06 -29.27 -25.08
N CYS A 757 3.00 -29.09 -23.76
CA CYS A 757 4.00 -29.58 -22.82
C CYS A 757 4.17 -31.10 -22.90
N LEU A 758 3.06 -31.86 -22.93
CA LEU A 758 3.10 -33.31 -23.08
C LEU A 758 3.66 -33.76 -24.43
N LYS A 759 3.41 -33.01 -25.51
CA LYS A 759 4.01 -33.28 -26.84
C LYS A 759 5.52 -33.03 -26.83
N ILE A 760 5.98 -31.96 -26.20
CA ILE A 760 7.41 -31.64 -26.07
C ILE A 760 8.10 -32.66 -25.15
N ALA A 761 7.49 -33.01 -24.02
CA ALA A 761 8.03 -33.97 -23.05
C ALA A 761 8.36 -35.32 -23.69
N LYS A 762 7.57 -35.78 -24.67
CA LYS A 762 7.84 -37.02 -25.43
C LYS A 762 9.16 -37.00 -26.21
N LYS A 763 9.73 -35.82 -26.49
CA LYS A 763 11.00 -35.64 -27.21
C LYS A 763 12.20 -35.47 -26.27
N LEU A 764 11.96 -35.23 -24.98
CA LEU A 764 13.01 -34.97 -23.99
C LEU A 764 13.62 -36.28 -23.50
N LYS A 765 14.91 -36.22 -23.15
CA LYS A 765 15.65 -37.29 -22.50
C LYS A 765 15.72 -37.03 -21.00
N ILE A 766 15.80 -38.11 -20.22
CA ILE A 766 16.12 -38.04 -18.79
C ILE A 766 17.58 -37.58 -18.64
N THR A 767 17.84 -36.61 -17.77
CA THR A 767 19.21 -36.11 -17.48
C THR A 767 19.54 -36.28 -16.01
N PHE A 768 20.82 -36.45 -15.68
CA PHE A 768 21.31 -36.55 -14.31
C PHE A 768 22.66 -35.85 -14.18
N GLY A 769 22.85 -35.02 -13.18
CA GLY A 769 24.12 -34.32 -12.96
C GLY A 769 24.21 -33.69 -11.57
N LEU A 770 25.44 -33.33 -11.19
CA LEU A 770 25.70 -32.49 -10.02
C LEU A 770 25.53 -31.03 -10.42
N GLU A 771 24.57 -30.36 -9.81
CA GLU A 771 24.37 -28.92 -9.94
C GLU A 771 25.02 -28.22 -8.74
N VAL A 772 25.91 -27.27 -9.04
CA VAL A 772 26.64 -26.48 -8.03
C VAL A 772 25.79 -25.30 -7.59
N ASP A 773 25.78 -24.99 -6.29
CA ASP A 773 24.99 -23.89 -5.73
C ASP A 773 23.49 -23.93 -6.10
N TYR A 774 22.90 -25.14 -6.16
CA TYR A 774 21.50 -25.31 -6.54
C TYR A 774 20.57 -24.67 -5.50
N GLU A 775 19.75 -23.70 -5.95
CA GLU A 775 18.80 -23.01 -5.08
C GLU A 775 17.51 -23.80 -4.91
N LEU A 776 17.25 -24.29 -3.71
CA LEU A 776 15.98 -24.94 -3.37
C LEU A 776 14.94 -23.92 -2.89
N PRO A 777 13.67 -24.00 -3.33
CA PRO A 777 12.64 -23.05 -2.92
C PRO A 777 12.34 -23.02 -1.41
N ASN A 778 12.65 -24.12 -0.72
CA ASN A 778 12.38 -24.37 0.70
C ASN A 778 13.66 -24.41 1.55
N GLU A 779 14.81 -24.00 1.01
CA GLU A 779 16.06 -23.87 1.76
C GLU A 779 16.56 -22.43 1.65
N ALA A 780 17.18 -21.92 2.71
CA ALA A 780 17.66 -20.54 2.77
C ALA A 780 18.97 -20.37 1.98
N LEU A 781 19.85 -21.37 2.05
CA LEU A 781 21.17 -21.34 1.44
C LEU A 781 21.22 -22.32 0.26
N PRO A 782 21.87 -21.95 -0.86
CA PRO A 782 22.12 -22.88 -1.94
C PRO A 782 23.06 -24.01 -1.48
N ARG A 783 22.99 -25.15 -2.17
CA ARG A 783 23.91 -26.27 -1.95
C ARG A 783 24.15 -27.04 -3.22
N ASP A 784 25.29 -27.73 -3.28
CA ASP A 784 25.53 -28.71 -4.32
C ASP A 784 24.51 -29.84 -4.21
N ALA A 785 23.87 -30.18 -5.32
CA ALA A 785 22.83 -31.19 -5.34
C ALA A 785 22.85 -32.00 -6.63
N TYR A 786 22.71 -33.32 -6.50
CA TYR A 786 22.44 -34.16 -7.65
C TYR A 786 20.98 -34.01 -8.09
N VAL A 787 20.77 -33.73 -9.36
CA VAL A 787 19.44 -33.48 -9.95
C VAL A 787 19.16 -34.53 -11.03
N LEU A 788 18.04 -35.23 -10.89
CA LEU A 788 17.50 -36.13 -11.92
C LEU A 788 16.27 -35.48 -12.57
N SER A 789 16.39 -35.04 -13.81
CA SER A 789 15.27 -34.42 -14.54
C SER A 789 14.53 -35.45 -15.39
N ILE A 790 13.23 -35.62 -15.14
CA ILE A 790 12.36 -36.58 -15.82
C ILE A 790 11.27 -35.86 -16.61
N PRO A 791 11.08 -36.15 -17.91
CA PRO A 791 10.00 -35.54 -18.69
C PRO A 791 8.59 -35.85 -18.15
N PHE A 792 7.64 -34.92 -18.37
CA PHE A 792 6.23 -35.16 -18.02
C PHE A 792 5.66 -36.42 -18.69
N GLY A 793 4.79 -37.12 -17.98
CA GLY A 793 4.17 -38.38 -18.38
C GLY A 793 4.31 -39.49 -17.33
N ASN A 794 3.85 -40.69 -17.68
CA ASN A 794 3.81 -41.84 -16.76
C ASN A 794 5.17 -42.22 -16.18
N GLU A 795 6.28 -41.94 -16.88
CA GLU A 795 7.62 -42.22 -16.39
C GLU A 795 7.97 -41.41 -15.12
N ALA A 796 7.59 -40.14 -15.02
CA ALA A 796 7.84 -39.35 -13.81
C ALA A 796 7.09 -39.91 -12.59
N LEU A 797 5.86 -40.40 -12.78
CA LEU A 797 5.08 -41.03 -11.72
C LEU A 797 5.70 -42.36 -11.26
N LYS A 798 6.21 -43.17 -12.19
CA LYS A 798 6.94 -44.40 -11.85
C LYS A 798 8.24 -44.10 -11.10
N TRP A 799 8.97 -43.06 -11.52
CA TRP A 799 10.18 -42.63 -10.81
C TRP A 799 9.86 -42.16 -9.40
N LYS A 800 8.85 -41.30 -9.23
CA LYS A 800 8.36 -40.89 -7.92
C LYS A 800 8.06 -42.10 -7.03
N GLN A 801 7.21 -43.01 -7.51
CA GLN A 801 6.86 -44.23 -6.79
C GLN A 801 8.10 -45.07 -6.43
N SER A 802 9.02 -45.28 -7.37
CA SER A 802 10.24 -46.05 -7.11
C SER A 802 11.19 -45.37 -6.13
N LEU A 803 11.22 -44.04 -6.07
CA LEU A 803 12.03 -43.30 -5.09
C LEU A 803 11.40 -43.41 -3.69
N ASP A 804 10.07 -43.26 -3.61
CA ASP A 804 9.29 -43.41 -2.38
C ASP A 804 9.42 -44.84 -1.80
N GLU A 805 9.26 -45.88 -2.62
CA GLU A 805 9.39 -47.29 -2.22
C GLU A 805 10.80 -47.64 -1.72
N ARG A 806 11.80 -46.86 -2.10
CA ARG A 806 13.21 -47.03 -1.70
C ARG A 806 13.62 -46.08 -0.58
N GLU A 807 12.69 -45.28 -0.07
CA GLU A 807 12.91 -44.29 0.98
C GLU A 807 14.05 -43.31 0.65
N ILE A 808 14.20 -42.96 -0.65
CA ILE A 808 15.20 -41.98 -1.08
C ILE A 808 14.61 -40.57 -0.89
N GLU A 809 15.29 -39.73 -0.11
CA GLU A 809 14.86 -38.34 0.11
C GLU A 809 15.15 -37.44 -1.09
N TYR A 810 14.12 -36.76 -1.58
CA TYR A 810 14.22 -35.81 -2.69
C TYR A 810 13.25 -34.63 -2.52
N THR A 811 13.55 -33.53 -3.21
CA THR A 811 12.62 -32.44 -3.49
C THR A 811 12.25 -32.48 -4.97
N ALA A 812 10.97 -32.65 -5.29
CA ALA A 812 10.50 -32.62 -6.68
C ALA A 812 10.07 -31.22 -7.09
N ILE A 813 10.63 -30.72 -8.18
CA ILE A 813 10.41 -29.36 -8.68
C ILE A 813 10.01 -29.42 -10.16
N ILE A 814 8.98 -28.70 -10.56
CA ILE A 814 8.66 -28.48 -11.97
C ILE A 814 9.72 -27.57 -12.56
N ASN A 815 10.43 -28.07 -13.57
CA ASN A 815 11.46 -27.32 -14.28
C ASN A 815 10.84 -26.07 -14.95
N SER A 816 11.52 -24.93 -14.84
CA SER A 816 11.00 -23.65 -15.32
C SER A 816 11.13 -23.46 -16.84
N GLU A 817 11.98 -24.24 -17.50
CA GLU A 817 12.35 -24.05 -18.91
C GLU A 817 11.82 -25.17 -19.81
N LEU A 818 11.74 -26.39 -19.28
CA LEU A 818 11.34 -27.59 -20.02
C LEU A 818 10.23 -28.35 -19.28
N PRO A 819 9.35 -29.08 -19.99
CA PRO A 819 8.27 -29.87 -19.37
C PRO A 819 8.81 -31.14 -18.70
N MET A 820 9.53 -30.94 -17.60
CA MET A 820 10.18 -31.96 -16.78
C MET A 820 9.95 -31.73 -15.29
N VAL A 821 10.15 -32.78 -14.50
CA VAL A 821 10.26 -32.74 -13.05
C VAL A 821 11.70 -33.01 -12.66
N ASP A 822 12.29 -32.08 -11.93
CA ASP A 822 13.61 -32.19 -11.33
C ASP A 822 13.47 -32.84 -9.95
N PHE A 823 14.01 -34.04 -9.80
CA PHE A 823 14.18 -34.70 -8.51
C PHE A 823 15.55 -34.30 -7.95
N VAL A 824 15.54 -33.36 -7.01
CA VAL A 824 16.74 -32.83 -6.36
C VAL A 824 17.00 -33.65 -5.11
N PHE A 825 18.10 -34.40 -5.09
CA PHE A 825 18.38 -35.31 -3.99
C PHE A 825 19.03 -34.59 -2.80
N LYS A 826 18.66 -35.03 -1.59
CA LYS A 826 19.36 -34.59 -0.37
C LYS A 826 20.66 -35.35 -0.19
N ASP A 827 20.56 -36.67 -0.13
CA ASP A 827 21.70 -37.58 -0.03
C ASP A 827 21.52 -38.75 -1.02
N LEU A 828 22.57 -39.05 -1.78
CA LEU A 828 22.58 -40.18 -2.72
C LEU A 828 23.85 -41.00 -2.53
N SER A 829 23.73 -42.32 -2.40
CA SER A 829 24.92 -43.18 -2.27
C SER A 829 25.77 -43.16 -3.54
N SER A 830 27.10 -43.23 -3.41
CA SER A 830 28.05 -43.21 -4.54
C SER A 830 27.72 -44.28 -5.61
N LYS A 831 27.26 -45.46 -5.18
CA LYS A 831 26.86 -46.54 -6.08
C LYS A 831 25.61 -46.22 -6.92
N VAL A 832 24.71 -45.38 -6.40
CA VAL A 832 23.53 -44.92 -7.15
C VAL A 832 23.94 -43.79 -8.09
N ILE A 833 24.80 -42.88 -7.64
CA ILE A 833 25.37 -41.80 -8.46
C ILE A 833 26.05 -42.39 -9.70
N GLU A 834 27.00 -43.32 -9.53
CA GLU A 834 27.71 -43.97 -10.65
C GLU A 834 26.76 -44.62 -11.67
N LYS A 835 25.69 -45.27 -11.18
CA LYS A 835 24.69 -45.90 -12.05
C LYS A 835 23.86 -44.89 -12.83
N LEU A 836 23.45 -43.79 -12.20
CA LEU A 836 22.66 -42.74 -12.84
C LEU A 836 23.52 -41.91 -13.79
N GLU A 837 24.77 -41.59 -13.43
CA GLU A 837 25.73 -40.91 -14.31
C GLU A 837 26.04 -41.76 -15.55
N ALA A 838 26.32 -43.06 -15.37
CA ALA A 838 26.58 -43.95 -16.50
C ALA A 838 25.39 -44.06 -17.46
N ARG A 839 24.15 -43.93 -16.95
CA ARG A 839 22.92 -44.11 -17.73
C ARG A 839 22.37 -42.81 -18.32
N TYR A 840 22.49 -41.70 -17.61
CA TYR A 840 21.83 -40.43 -17.91
C TYR A 840 22.76 -39.21 -17.88
N GLY A 841 23.99 -39.34 -17.39
CA GLY A 841 24.93 -38.22 -17.24
C GLY A 841 25.40 -37.58 -18.55
N ASN A 842 25.37 -38.35 -19.65
CA ASN A 842 25.71 -37.84 -20.99
C ASN A 842 24.49 -37.35 -21.77
N ASN A 843 23.28 -37.39 -21.20
CA ASN A 843 22.09 -36.90 -21.87
C ASN A 843 22.02 -35.38 -21.74
N PHE A 844 21.64 -34.72 -22.84
CA PHE A 844 21.46 -33.28 -22.89
C PHE A 844 20.23 -32.93 -23.72
N ASN A 845 19.47 -31.91 -23.28
CA ASN A 845 18.26 -31.42 -23.93
C ASN A 845 18.51 -29.99 -24.45
N GLY A 846 19.08 -29.87 -25.66
CA GLY A 846 19.38 -28.57 -26.26
C GLY A 846 18.16 -27.90 -26.91
N SER A 847 18.00 -26.58 -26.70
CA SER A 847 16.88 -25.79 -27.23
C SER A 847 16.76 -25.83 -28.76
N GLU A 848 17.88 -25.82 -29.49
CA GLU A 848 17.92 -25.87 -30.96
C GLU A 848 17.34 -27.17 -31.56
N GLN A 849 17.38 -28.28 -30.82
CA GLN A 849 16.91 -29.59 -31.29
C GLN A 849 15.42 -29.83 -31.02
N LEU A 850 14.82 -29.05 -30.13
CA LEU A 850 13.47 -29.30 -29.58
C LEU A 850 12.36 -28.54 -30.30
N ASN A 851 12.68 -27.58 -31.20
CA ASN A 851 11.73 -26.68 -31.86
C ASN A 851 10.73 -26.09 -30.86
N LEU A 852 11.26 -25.50 -29.77
CA LEU A 852 10.44 -24.90 -28.73
C LEU A 852 9.73 -23.65 -29.29
N PRO A 853 8.45 -23.41 -28.94
CA PRO A 853 7.79 -22.16 -29.30
C PRO A 853 8.46 -20.97 -28.58
N ASP A 854 8.46 -19.79 -29.21
CA ASP A 854 9.09 -18.55 -28.70
C ASP A 854 8.65 -18.19 -27.26
N LYS A 855 7.45 -18.62 -26.86
CA LYS A 855 6.93 -18.51 -25.50
C LYS A 855 6.32 -19.83 -25.05
N LEU A 856 7.15 -20.76 -24.58
CA LEU A 856 6.68 -22.01 -23.99
C LEU A 856 6.18 -21.78 -22.56
N TRP A 857 4.90 -22.03 -22.32
CA TRP A 857 4.34 -22.02 -20.97
C TRP A 857 4.35 -23.44 -20.39
N ILE A 858 5.22 -23.68 -19.41
CA ILE A 858 5.30 -24.97 -18.71
C ILE A 858 4.08 -25.15 -17.80
N VAL A 859 3.21 -26.09 -18.18
CA VAL A 859 2.02 -26.48 -17.43
C VAL A 859 2.13 -27.96 -17.07
N ALA A 860 2.35 -28.24 -15.79
CA ALA A 860 2.38 -29.61 -15.29
C ALA A 860 0.98 -30.25 -15.35
N PRO A 861 0.88 -31.57 -15.62
CA PRO A 861 -0.40 -32.27 -15.61
C PRO A 861 -1.09 -32.20 -14.23
N GLN A 862 -2.43 -32.28 -14.19
CA GLN A 862 -3.20 -32.10 -12.95
C GLN A 862 -2.78 -33.03 -11.79
N ASN A 863 -2.26 -34.23 -12.09
CA ASN A 863 -1.81 -35.21 -11.10
C ASN A 863 -0.37 -34.98 -10.59
N TYR A 864 0.24 -33.82 -10.87
CA TYR A 864 1.60 -33.44 -10.43
C TYR A 864 1.59 -32.53 -9.19
N ASN A 865 0.51 -32.50 -8.42
CA ASN A 865 0.41 -31.74 -7.18
C ASN A 865 1.42 -32.15 -6.09
N TRP A 866 2.19 -33.22 -6.30
CA TRP A 866 3.30 -33.67 -5.48
C TRP A 866 4.64 -32.98 -5.80
N ALA A 867 4.74 -32.24 -6.91
CA ALA A 867 5.94 -31.49 -7.29
C ALA A 867 5.72 -29.99 -7.11
N MET A 868 6.74 -29.28 -6.63
CA MET A 868 6.72 -27.84 -6.42
C MET A 868 6.86 -27.11 -7.74
N SER A 869 5.96 -26.19 -8.07
CA SER A 869 6.12 -25.33 -9.25
C SER A 869 6.83 -24.02 -8.89
N ARG A 870 7.87 -23.66 -9.65
CA ARG A 870 8.44 -22.29 -9.61
C ARG A 870 7.52 -21.29 -10.31
N THR A 871 6.65 -21.75 -11.21
CA THR A 871 5.66 -20.92 -11.89
C THR A 871 4.36 -20.92 -11.09
N GLN A 872 3.94 -19.75 -10.62
CA GLN A 872 2.67 -19.62 -9.93
C GLN A 872 1.51 -19.58 -10.94
N PRO A 873 0.41 -20.31 -10.68
CA PRO A 873 -0.80 -20.13 -11.48
C PRO A 873 -1.29 -18.69 -11.31
N GLY A 874 -1.54 -17.97 -12.41
CA GLY A 874 -2.02 -16.59 -12.34
C GLY A 874 -3.26 -16.45 -11.44
N VAL A 875 -3.20 -15.53 -10.47
CA VAL A 875 -4.12 -15.43 -9.33
C VAL A 875 -5.45 -14.72 -9.62
N GLY A 876 -5.68 -14.28 -10.87
CA GLY A 876 -6.85 -13.46 -11.21
C GLY A 876 -6.77 -12.04 -10.63
N ALA A 877 -5.56 -11.51 -10.44
CA ALA A 877 -5.35 -10.25 -9.71
C ALA A 877 -6.13 -9.05 -10.30
N LEU A 878 -6.37 -9.01 -11.61
CA LEU A 878 -6.98 -7.85 -12.25
C LEU A 878 -8.41 -7.62 -11.76
N VAL A 879 -9.25 -8.66 -11.75
CA VAL A 879 -10.65 -8.50 -11.32
C VAL A 879 -10.75 -8.18 -9.83
N TYR A 880 -9.93 -8.81 -8.98
CA TYR A 880 -9.90 -8.51 -7.54
C TYR A 880 -9.51 -7.06 -7.25
N ASN A 881 -8.64 -6.46 -8.05
CA ASN A 881 -8.20 -5.08 -7.85
C ASN A 881 -9.13 -4.04 -8.49
N LEU A 882 -9.79 -4.37 -9.60
CA LEU A 882 -10.62 -3.41 -10.35
C LEU A 882 -12.10 -3.40 -9.91
N PHE A 883 -12.64 -4.54 -9.47
CA PHE A 883 -14.05 -4.72 -9.12
C PHE A 883 -14.24 -5.26 -7.69
N THR A 884 -13.43 -4.77 -6.73
CA THR A 884 -13.51 -5.23 -5.34
C THR A 884 -14.91 -5.05 -4.75
N ASP A 885 -15.54 -3.89 -5.02
CA ASP A 885 -16.84 -3.54 -4.44
C ASP A 885 -17.95 -4.45 -4.98
N GLU A 886 -17.94 -4.72 -6.29
CA GLU A 886 -18.89 -5.61 -6.96
C GLU A 886 -18.72 -7.06 -6.48
N ILE A 887 -17.50 -7.52 -6.25
CA ILE A 887 -17.24 -8.84 -5.64
C ILE A 887 -17.79 -8.89 -4.20
N CYS A 888 -17.60 -7.82 -3.41
CA CYS A 888 -18.14 -7.77 -2.04
C CYS A 888 -19.67 -7.82 -2.05
N GLN A 889 -20.32 -7.05 -2.91
CA GLN A 889 -21.78 -7.06 -3.07
C GLN A 889 -22.29 -8.45 -3.48
N GLN A 890 -21.59 -9.11 -4.39
CA GLN A 890 -21.92 -10.46 -4.82
C GLN A 890 -21.81 -11.46 -3.66
N LEU A 891 -20.73 -11.42 -2.88
CA LEU A 891 -20.56 -12.28 -1.70
C LEU A 891 -21.62 -12.03 -0.61
N GLU A 892 -21.99 -10.77 -0.40
CA GLU A 892 -22.96 -10.37 0.64
C GLU A 892 -24.39 -10.78 0.29
N SER A 893 -24.73 -10.79 -1.01
CA SER A 893 -26.04 -11.15 -1.54
C SER A 893 -26.20 -12.65 -1.85
N THR A 894 -25.09 -13.37 -2.08
CA THR A 894 -25.12 -14.80 -2.38
C THR A 894 -25.60 -15.59 -1.16
N GLN A 895 -26.70 -16.32 -1.32
CA GLN A 895 -27.10 -17.40 -0.41
C GLN A 895 -26.63 -18.74 -0.98
N ILE A 896 -26.21 -19.66 -0.12
CA ILE A 896 -25.86 -21.03 -0.53
C ILE A 896 -27.13 -21.85 -0.41
N ASP A 897 -27.92 -21.86 -1.48
CA ASP A 897 -29.19 -22.57 -1.61
C ASP A 897 -29.06 -23.87 -2.43
N GLN A 898 -28.00 -24.00 -3.23
CA GLN A 898 -27.77 -25.17 -4.05
C GLN A 898 -26.30 -25.62 -4.07
N ILE A 899 -26.07 -26.91 -3.83
CA ILE A 899 -24.75 -27.55 -3.97
C ILE A 899 -24.83 -28.76 -4.89
N GLN A 900 -24.02 -28.78 -5.96
CA GLN A 900 -23.92 -29.96 -6.85
C GLN A 900 -22.78 -30.90 -6.43
N VAL A 901 -23.08 -32.19 -6.32
CA VAL A 901 -22.16 -33.26 -5.90
C VAL A 901 -21.92 -34.25 -7.04
N LEU A 902 -20.65 -34.59 -7.24
CA LEU A 902 -20.16 -35.53 -8.25
C LEU A 902 -19.58 -36.80 -7.61
N GLY A 903 -19.53 -37.88 -8.39
CA GLY A 903 -18.81 -39.10 -7.99
C GLY A 903 -19.61 -40.14 -7.20
N ILE A 904 -20.93 -39.97 -7.08
CA ILE A 904 -21.84 -40.87 -6.34
C ILE A 904 -21.75 -42.34 -6.79
N LYS A 905 -21.42 -42.60 -8.06
CA LYS A 905 -21.29 -43.97 -8.61
C LYS A 905 -20.00 -44.69 -8.26
N HIS A 906 -19.07 -44.02 -7.57
CA HIS A 906 -17.72 -44.53 -7.31
C HIS A 906 -17.38 -44.53 -5.82
N ASN A 907 -18.38 -44.46 -4.94
CA ASN A 907 -18.19 -44.41 -3.49
C ASN A 907 -19.18 -45.34 -2.75
N GLU A 908 -19.24 -45.19 -1.43
CA GLU A 908 -20.04 -46.01 -0.53
C GLU A 908 -21.55 -45.96 -0.80
N PHE A 909 -22.03 -44.93 -1.49
CA PHE A 909 -23.45 -44.76 -1.88
C PHE A 909 -23.74 -45.27 -3.30
N ALA A 910 -22.77 -45.86 -4.00
CA ALA A 910 -22.94 -46.31 -5.39
C ALA A 910 -24.06 -47.35 -5.58
N ALA A 911 -24.36 -48.14 -4.54
CA ALA A 911 -25.42 -49.14 -4.53
C ALA A 911 -26.74 -48.64 -3.92
N GLU A 912 -26.76 -47.43 -3.34
CA GLU A 912 -27.96 -46.88 -2.70
C GLU A 912 -28.90 -46.20 -3.71
N ASN A 913 -30.21 -46.40 -3.51
CA ASN A 913 -31.22 -45.70 -4.29
C ASN A 913 -31.62 -44.39 -3.61
N LEU A 914 -30.93 -43.31 -3.95
CA LEU A 914 -31.20 -41.94 -3.46
C LEU A 914 -32.57 -41.38 -3.91
N ASN A 915 -33.30 -42.07 -4.79
CA ASN A 915 -34.69 -41.74 -5.16
C ASN A 915 -35.74 -42.44 -4.28
N SER A 916 -35.33 -43.27 -3.32
CA SER A 916 -36.26 -43.98 -2.43
C SER A 916 -36.94 -43.02 -1.43
N ARG A 917 -38.04 -43.48 -0.82
CA ARG A 917 -38.78 -42.72 0.21
C ARG A 917 -37.92 -42.33 1.43
N GLN A 918 -36.79 -43.00 1.63
CA GLN A 918 -35.84 -42.71 2.70
C GLN A 918 -35.11 -41.38 2.50
N TRP A 919 -34.87 -40.98 1.25
CA TRP A 919 -34.04 -39.81 0.90
C TRP A 919 -34.86 -38.67 0.30
N ARG A 920 -35.90 -38.99 -0.48
CA ARG A 920 -36.68 -38.02 -1.22
C ARG A 920 -37.48 -37.10 -0.28
N ASN A 921 -37.33 -35.78 -0.47
CA ASN A 921 -37.98 -34.73 0.32
C ASN A 921 -37.71 -34.80 1.83
N GLN A 922 -36.67 -35.53 2.25
CA GLN A 922 -36.21 -35.54 3.64
C GLN A 922 -35.11 -34.50 3.79
N SER A 923 -35.18 -33.71 4.86
CA SER A 923 -34.07 -32.85 5.27
C SER A 923 -33.01 -33.71 5.96
N ILE A 924 -31.78 -33.66 5.46
CA ILE A 924 -30.66 -34.48 5.91
C ILE A 924 -29.52 -33.55 6.30
N ASP A 925 -28.82 -33.89 7.39
CA ASP A 925 -27.64 -33.17 7.82
C ASP A 925 -26.40 -33.68 7.10
N PHE A 926 -25.65 -32.75 6.53
CA PHE A 926 -24.42 -32.97 5.81
C PHE A 926 -23.24 -32.35 6.54
N LYS A 927 -22.06 -32.94 6.33
CA LYS A 927 -20.79 -32.37 6.77
C LYS A 927 -19.81 -32.32 5.61
N VAL A 928 -19.04 -31.24 5.52
CA VAL A 928 -17.89 -31.18 4.62
C VAL A 928 -16.71 -31.87 5.31
N ASP A 929 -16.26 -32.98 4.73
CA ASP A 929 -15.08 -33.73 5.16
C ASP A 929 -14.01 -33.75 4.06
N THR A 930 -12.95 -34.52 4.27
CA THR A 930 -11.85 -34.72 3.34
C THR A 930 -11.92 -36.11 2.73
N LEU A 931 -11.76 -36.20 1.41
CA LEU A 931 -11.62 -37.49 0.75
C LEU A 931 -10.30 -38.14 1.17
N LYS A 932 -10.37 -39.30 1.82
CA LYS A 932 -9.20 -40.11 2.19
C LYS A 932 -9.10 -41.31 1.26
N LEU A 933 -8.00 -41.39 0.53
CA LEU A 933 -7.68 -42.53 -0.32
C LEU A 933 -6.46 -43.26 0.26
N GLU A 934 -6.37 -44.57 0.07
CA GLU A 934 -5.16 -45.31 0.40
C GLU A 934 -4.02 -44.98 -0.60
N PRO A 935 -2.74 -44.93 -0.18
CA PRO A 935 -1.61 -44.58 -1.04
C PRO A 935 -1.46 -45.42 -2.31
N ASP A 936 -1.98 -46.65 -2.32
CA ASP A 936 -1.97 -47.58 -3.45
C ASP A 936 -3.08 -47.32 -4.47
N ASN A 937 -4.04 -46.43 -4.16
CA ASN A 937 -5.13 -46.09 -5.06
C ASN A 937 -4.58 -45.31 -6.29
N PRO A 938 -4.92 -45.70 -7.53
CA PRO A 938 -4.45 -45.01 -8.74
C PRO A 938 -4.79 -43.51 -8.78
N ASN A 939 -5.82 -43.09 -8.04
CA ASN A 939 -6.25 -41.71 -7.94
C ASN A 939 -5.88 -41.04 -6.60
N TYR A 940 -5.08 -41.69 -5.74
CA TYR A 940 -4.65 -41.16 -4.45
C TYR A 940 -4.13 -39.73 -4.58
N TYR A 941 -3.12 -39.54 -5.42
CA TYR A 941 -2.52 -38.22 -5.65
C TYR A 941 -3.49 -37.24 -6.29
N ARG A 942 -4.52 -37.71 -7.00
CA ARG A 942 -5.46 -36.83 -7.68
C ARG A 942 -6.52 -36.26 -6.74
N TYR A 943 -7.04 -37.06 -5.80
CA TYR A 943 -8.22 -36.65 -5.02
C TYR A 943 -8.01 -36.68 -3.50
N ASN A 944 -6.92 -37.26 -2.97
CA ASN A 944 -6.70 -37.32 -1.52
C ASN A 944 -6.58 -35.91 -0.91
N GLY A 945 -7.32 -35.66 0.16
CA GLY A 945 -7.41 -34.36 0.82
C GLY A 945 -8.33 -33.33 0.14
N THR A 946 -9.06 -33.71 -0.91
CA THR A 946 -10.05 -32.83 -1.55
C THR A 946 -11.30 -32.72 -0.67
N PRO A 947 -11.91 -31.53 -0.52
CA PRO A 947 -13.20 -31.38 0.16
C PRO A 947 -14.29 -32.25 -0.47
N ALA A 948 -15.02 -32.98 0.37
CA ALA A 948 -16.08 -33.90 -0.01
C ALA A 948 -17.27 -33.76 0.94
N ILE A 949 -18.46 -34.07 0.46
CA ILE A 949 -19.69 -34.02 1.25
C ILE A 949 -19.94 -35.40 1.84
N ALA A 950 -20.18 -35.44 3.14
CA ALA A 950 -20.38 -36.65 3.91
C ALA A 950 -21.75 -36.66 4.62
N ILE A 951 -22.31 -37.85 4.76
CA ILE A 951 -23.50 -38.16 5.56
C ILE A 951 -23.08 -39.23 6.56
N ASP A 952 -23.27 -39.01 7.86
CA ASP A 952 -22.91 -39.95 8.94
C ASP A 952 -21.48 -40.51 8.85
N GLY A 953 -20.53 -39.68 8.41
CA GLY A 953 -19.12 -40.05 8.25
C GLY A 953 -18.77 -40.82 6.98
N LYS A 954 -19.74 -41.08 6.10
CA LYS A 954 -19.54 -41.71 4.78
C LYS A 954 -19.56 -40.67 3.67
N ILE A 955 -18.69 -40.80 2.67
CA ILE A 955 -18.56 -39.82 1.59
C ILE A 955 -19.64 -40.00 0.52
N LEU A 956 -20.51 -39.00 0.36
CA LEU A 956 -21.51 -38.91 -0.72
C LEU A 956 -20.87 -38.53 -2.07
N GLY A 957 -19.81 -37.71 -2.05
CA GLY A 957 -19.10 -37.30 -3.27
C GLY A 957 -18.36 -35.97 -3.11
N THR A 958 -17.75 -35.49 -4.20
CA THR A 958 -17.00 -34.22 -4.23
C THR A 958 -17.83 -33.10 -4.86
N PHE A 959 -17.56 -31.84 -4.50
CA PHE A 959 -18.23 -30.68 -5.10
C PHE A 959 -18.00 -30.60 -6.62
N SER A 960 -19.04 -30.20 -7.35
CA SER A 960 -18.92 -29.72 -8.72
C SER A 960 -18.01 -28.48 -8.80
N PRO A 961 -17.26 -28.26 -9.88
CA PRO A 961 -16.52 -27.01 -10.07
C PRO A 961 -17.41 -25.76 -10.17
N GLU A 962 -18.67 -25.93 -10.57
CA GLU A 962 -19.62 -24.83 -10.87
C GLU A 962 -20.55 -24.51 -9.68
N THR A 963 -20.18 -24.89 -8.46
CA THR A 963 -21.02 -24.73 -7.26
C THR A 963 -20.22 -24.11 -6.10
N PRO A 964 -20.87 -23.39 -5.17
CA PRO A 964 -20.23 -22.94 -3.94
C PRO A 964 -19.62 -24.09 -3.16
N LYS A 965 -18.39 -23.88 -2.67
CA LYS A 965 -17.70 -24.87 -1.83
C LYS A 965 -17.51 -24.31 -0.43
N LEU A 966 -18.17 -24.97 0.52
CA LEU A 966 -18.03 -24.67 1.93
C LEU A 966 -16.68 -25.19 2.48
N PRO A 967 -16.07 -24.49 3.46
CA PRO A 967 -14.85 -24.94 4.12
C PRO A 967 -15.00 -26.33 4.78
N ILE A 968 -13.91 -27.08 4.85
CA ILE A 968 -13.87 -28.38 5.56
C ILE A 968 -14.29 -28.18 7.02
N GLY A 969 -15.16 -29.07 7.51
CA GLY A 969 -15.74 -29.01 8.84
C GLY A 969 -17.08 -28.28 8.93
N SER A 970 -17.52 -27.61 7.85
CA SER A 970 -18.85 -26.99 7.80
C SER A 970 -19.95 -28.05 7.83
N THR A 971 -21.10 -27.72 8.41
CA THR A 971 -22.30 -28.54 8.43
C THR A 971 -23.49 -27.78 7.89
N PHE A 972 -24.44 -28.46 7.27
CA PHE A 972 -25.67 -27.85 6.75
C PHE A 972 -26.75 -28.92 6.55
N SER A 973 -28.01 -28.50 6.55
CA SER A 973 -29.16 -29.36 6.24
C SER A 973 -29.62 -29.14 4.81
N SER A 974 -30.00 -30.20 4.11
CA SER A 974 -30.42 -30.11 2.71
C SER A 974 -31.35 -31.25 2.29
N THR A 975 -32.13 -31.04 1.22
CA THR A 975 -32.86 -32.11 0.54
C THR A 975 -32.10 -32.58 -0.71
N ILE A 976 -32.17 -33.89 -0.99
CA ILE A 976 -31.45 -34.54 -2.10
C ILE A 976 -32.33 -34.64 -3.35
N GLU A 977 -31.82 -34.14 -4.48
CA GLU A 977 -32.35 -34.38 -5.82
C GLU A 977 -31.31 -35.11 -6.68
N PRO A 978 -31.48 -36.44 -6.90
CA PRO A 978 -30.53 -37.21 -7.67
C PRO A 978 -30.76 -37.09 -9.18
N GLU A 979 -29.68 -36.86 -9.91
CA GLU A 979 -29.62 -36.83 -11.37
C GLU A 979 -28.65 -37.92 -11.88
N ARG A 980 -28.69 -38.27 -13.18
CA ARG A 980 -28.02 -39.46 -13.75
C ARG A 980 -26.61 -39.77 -13.21
N SER A 981 -25.75 -38.77 -13.05
CA SER A 981 -24.38 -38.90 -12.56
C SER A 981 -23.97 -37.82 -11.54
N LYS A 982 -24.94 -37.01 -11.07
CA LYS A 982 -24.75 -35.90 -10.14
C LYS A 982 -25.91 -35.86 -9.14
N VAL A 983 -25.70 -35.30 -7.97
CA VAL A 983 -26.76 -35.04 -6.99
C VAL A 983 -26.80 -33.54 -6.73
N THR A 984 -27.98 -32.96 -6.83
CA THR A 984 -28.25 -31.59 -6.41
C THR A 984 -28.72 -31.62 -4.95
N LEU A 985 -28.07 -30.83 -4.11
CA LEU A 985 -28.46 -30.59 -2.73
C LEU A 985 -29.15 -29.22 -2.67
N HIS A 986 -30.44 -29.18 -2.34
CA HIS A 986 -31.17 -27.94 -2.06
C HIS A 986 -30.96 -27.58 -0.59
N VAL A 987 -29.98 -26.73 -0.33
CA VAL A 987 -29.48 -26.37 1.00
C VAL A 987 -30.46 -25.42 1.65
N ASP A 988 -30.72 -25.63 2.94
CA ASP A 988 -31.37 -24.63 3.79
C ASP A 988 -30.30 -23.59 4.19
N PRO A 989 -30.33 -22.34 3.67
CA PRO A 989 -29.26 -21.37 3.92
C PRO A 989 -29.11 -21.01 5.39
N GLU A 990 -30.18 -21.10 6.20
CA GLU A 990 -30.14 -20.80 7.63
C GLU A 990 -29.47 -21.91 8.45
N SER A 991 -29.37 -23.11 7.90
CA SER A 991 -28.74 -24.27 8.54
C SER A 991 -27.21 -24.30 8.41
N VAL A 992 -26.63 -23.48 7.52
CA VAL A 992 -25.19 -23.50 7.21
C VAL A 992 -24.39 -23.02 8.43
N CYS A 993 -23.63 -23.94 9.02
CA CYS A 993 -22.75 -23.67 10.15
C CYS A 993 -21.29 -23.89 9.73
N LEU A 994 -20.49 -22.84 9.81
CA LEU A 994 -19.04 -22.91 9.62
C LEU A 994 -18.36 -23.57 10.84
N PRO A 995 -17.18 -24.20 10.67
CA PRO A 995 -16.46 -24.79 11.79
C PRO A 995 -16.06 -23.70 12.80
N VAL A 996 -16.50 -23.85 14.05
CA VAL A 996 -16.09 -22.98 15.16
C VAL A 996 -15.08 -23.75 16.02
N ILE A 997 -13.83 -23.28 16.07
CA ILE A 997 -12.89 -23.73 17.09
C ILE A 997 -12.86 -22.68 18.21
N ALA A 998 -13.10 -23.14 19.44
CA ALA A 998 -12.82 -22.37 20.63
C ALA A 998 -11.31 -22.10 20.70
N ILE A 999 -10.88 -20.94 20.20
CA ILE A 999 -9.59 -20.37 20.58
C ILE A 999 -9.62 -20.35 22.10
N ALA A 1000 -8.65 -21.02 22.75
CA ALA A 1000 -8.47 -20.98 24.20
C ALA A 1000 -8.31 -19.52 24.63
N SER A 1001 -9.45 -18.87 24.84
CA SER A 1001 -9.53 -17.45 25.06
C SER A 1001 -9.06 -17.21 26.49
N GLY A 1002 -8.18 -16.23 26.64
CA GLY A 1002 -7.84 -15.64 27.92
C GLY A 1002 -9.05 -14.97 28.55
N THR A 1003 -10.00 -15.77 29.03
CA THR A 1003 -11.15 -15.39 29.85
C THR A 1003 -10.73 -14.66 31.13
N ALA A 1004 -9.45 -14.67 31.49
CA ALA A 1004 -8.88 -13.86 32.56
C ALA A 1004 -8.74 -12.34 32.24
N LEU A 1005 -8.80 -11.90 30.98
CA LEU A 1005 -8.59 -10.47 30.63
C LEU A 1005 -9.89 -9.66 30.50
N ARG A 1006 -11.04 -10.29 30.24
CA ARG A 1006 -12.36 -9.60 30.26
C ARG A 1006 -12.85 -9.29 31.68
N ALA A 1007 -12.37 -10.01 32.70
CA ALA A 1007 -12.72 -9.75 34.09
C ALA A 1007 -11.93 -8.58 34.73
N ILE A 1008 -10.85 -8.12 34.08
CA ILE A 1008 -10.01 -7.01 34.58
C ILE A 1008 -10.38 -5.69 33.88
N ALA A 1009 -10.84 -5.72 32.63
CA ALA A 1009 -11.28 -4.51 31.90
C ALA A 1009 -12.71 -4.04 32.28
N SER A 1010 -13.56 -4.91 32.82
CA SER A 1010 -14.97 -4.60 33.12
C SER A 1010 -15.21 -4.00 34.51
N LYS A 1011 -14.16 -3.80 35.32
CA LYS A 1011 -14.25 -3.16 36.65
C LYS A 1011 -13.89 -1.67 36.69
N GLU A 1012 -13.43 -1.08 35.58
CA GLU A 1012 -12.99 0.34 35.56
C GLU A 1012 -13.91 1.30 34.78
N GLU A 1013 -14.97 0.84 34.11
CA GLU A 1013 -15.82 1.70 33.26
C GLU A 1013 -17.26 1.95 33.76
N SER A 1014 -17.64 1.55 34.97
CA SER A 1014 -18.98 1.81 35.52
C SER A 1014 -19.05 2.99 36.50
N LYS A 1015 -18.63 4.20 36.08
CA LYS A 1015 -19.02 5.47 36.74
C LYS A 1015 -19.02 6.66 35.78
N GLN A 1016 -20.16 6.93 35.12
CA GLN A 1016 -20.73 8.26 34.78
C GLN A 1016 -21.85 8.03 33.72
N ALA A 1017 -23.12 8.03 34.12
CA ALA A 1017 -24.04 9.17 34.27
C ALA A 1017 -24.85 9.43 32.98
N ASP A 1018 -26.10 8.96 33.02
CA ASP A 1018 -27.22 9.23 32.10
C ASP A 1018 -27.46 10.72 31.86
N PHE A 1019 -27.82 11.09 30.62
CA PHE A 1019 -28.74 12.19 30.28
C PHE A 1019 -29.21 12.05 28.81
N PRO A 1020 -30.37 12.62 28.42
CA PRO A 1020 -31.34 12.00 27.52
C PRO A 1020 -31.34 12.60 26.11
N SER A 1021 -31.85 11.81 25.15
CA SER A 1021 -32.04 12.19 23.75
C SER A 1021 -33.12 13.27 23.58
N PRO A 1022 -32.92 14.30 22.73
CA PRO A 1022 -33.98 15.19 22.27
C PRO A 1022 -34.64 14.67 20.96
N PRO A 1023 -35.87 15.11 20.65
CA PRO A 1023 -36.84 14.33 19.88
C PRO A 1023 -36.86 14.62 18.38
N GLU A 1024 -37.41 13.65 17.65
CA GLU A 1024 -37.79 13.70 16.24
C GLU A 1024 -38.82 14.80 15.94
N ARG A 1025 -38.71 15.42 14.76
CA ARG A 1025 -39.78 16.20 14.13
C ARG A 1025 -39.97 15.79 12.67
N SER A 1026 -41.15 15.26 12.41
CA SER A 1026 -41.86 15.15 11.13
C SER A 1026 -42.28 16.50 10.59
N SER A 1027 -42.34 16.66 9.26
CA SER A 1027 -43.56 17.05 8.50
C SER A 1027 -43.24 17.49 7.06
N ASP A 1028 -43.79 16.76 6.10
CA ASP A 1028 -44.61 17.18 4.94
C ASP A 1028 -44.34 18.50 4.20
N GLY A 1029 -44.11 18.36 2.88
CA GLY A 1029 -45.07 18.75 1.83
C GLY A 1029 -45.22 20.23 1.44
N ALA A 1030 -44.92 20.56 0.17
CA ALA A 1030 -45.89 21.14 -0.79
C ALA A 1030 -45.23 21.58 -2.11
N SER A 1031 -45.86 21.15 -3.20
CA SER A 1031 -45.66 21.54 -4.60
C SER A 1031 -46.33 22.89 -4.95
N THR A 1032 -45.85 23.53 -6.03
CA THR A 1032 -46.56 24.30 -7.10
C THR A 1032 -45.59 25.35 -7.66
N ASN A 1033 -45.54 25.83 -8.92
CA ASN A 1033 -46.03 25.49 -10.27
C ASN A 1033 -45.72 26.77 -11.11
N PHE A 1034 -45.36 26.63 -12.40
CA PHE A 1034 -45.55 27.64 -13.50
C PHE A 1034 -44.81 29.00 -13.40
N SER A 1035 -44.37 29.69 -14.47
CA SER A 1035 -44.56 29.59 -15.92
C SER A 1035 -43.43 30.34 -16.66
N GLU A 1036 -43.17 29.93 -17.90
CA GLU A 1036 -42.46 30.69 -18.94
C GLU A 1036 -43.16 32.02 -19.31
N GLN A 1037 -42.41 33.01 -19.83
CA GLN A 1037 -42.57 33.54 -21.21
C GLN A 1037 -41.61 34.71 -21.57
N VAL A 1038 -40.78 34.46 -22.60
CA VAL A 1038 -40.61 35.20 -23.88
C VAL A 1038 -40.24 36.70 -23.90
N HIS A 1039 -39.05 37.03 -24.47
CA HIS A 1039 -38.98 37.81 -25.73
C HIS A 1039 -37.63 37.74 -26.50
N LYS A 1040 -37.79 37.74 -27.83
CA LYS A 1040 -36.84 37.54 -28.94
C LYS A 1040 -36.05 38.82 -29.35
N ARG A 1041 -35.01 38.56 -30.17
CA ARG A 1041 -34.34 39.37 -31.24
C ARG A 1041 -32.95 39.88 -30.84
N GLN A 1042 -31.88 39.65 -31.62
CA GLN A 1042 -31.72 40.03 -33.03
C GLN A 1042 -30.70 39.13 -33.77
N ILE A 1043 -31.04 38.77 -35.02
CA ILE A 1043 -30.17 38.10 -35.99
C ILE A 1043 -29.31 39.16 -36.71
N ARG A 1044 -27.99 38.93 -36.75
CA ARG A 1044 -27.10 39.51 -37.77
C ARG A 1044 -26.44 38.37 -38.54
N SER A 1045 -26.57 38.46 -39.86
CA SER A 1045 -26.06 37.52 -40.85
C SER A 1045 -24.54 37.43 -40.85
N GLN A 1046 -23.99 36.24 -40.62
CA GLN A 1046 -22.69 35.83 -41.13
C GLN A 1046 -22.90 34.49 -41.85
N LYS A 1047 -22.52 34.43 -43.13
CA LYS A 1047 -22.36 33.17 -43.86
C LYS A 1047 -21.26 32.39 -43.14
N LYS A 1048 -21.64 31.45 -42.28
CA LYS A 1048 -20.75 30.50 -41.63
C LYS A 1048 -20.42 29.41 -42.65
N GLU A 1049 -19.15 29.20 -42.96
CA GLU A 1049 -18.71 27.97 -43.62
C GLU A 1049 -19.17 26.78 -42.74
N SER A 1050 -19.86 25.78 -43.33
CA SER A 1050 -20.37 24.66 -42.55
C SER A 1050 -19.18 23.85 -42.01
N THR A 1051 -19.13 23.66 -40.69
CA THR A 1051 -18.10 22.83 -40.06
C THR A 1051 -18.24 21.37 -40.46
N VAL A 1052 -17.20 20.57 -40.24
CA VAL A 1052 -17.23 19.12 -40.52
C VAL A 1052 -18.32 18.42 -39.71
N MET A 1053 -18.55 18.87 -38.47
CA MET A 1053 -19.67 18.41 -37.63
C MET A 1053 -21.02 18.74 -38.25
N ASP A 1054 -21.22 19.94 -38.80
CA ASP A 1054 -22.49 20.31 -39.44
C ASP A 1054 -22.81 19.40 -40.64
N LYS A 1055 -21.78 18.98 -41.40
CA LYS A 1055 -21.93 18.03 -42.52
C LYS A 1055 -22.27 16.62 -42.05
N LEU A 1056 -21.68 16.18 -40.93
CA LEU A 1056 -21.97 14.88 -40.33
C LEU A 1056 -23.40 14.83 -39.78
N ILE A 1057 -23.82 15.86 -39.04
CA ILE A 1057 -25.19 15.99 -38.51
C ILE A 1057 -26.20 15.99 -39.66
N ALA A 1058 -25.94 16.76 -40.73
CA ALA A 1058 -26.81 16.79 -41.90
C ALA A 1058 -26.90 15.42 -42.61
N GLY A 1059 -25.78 14.70 -42.74
CA GLY A 1059 -25.74 13.37 -43.35
C GLY A 1059 -26.50 12.32 -42.54
N VAL A 1060 -26.34 12.32 -41.20
CA VAL A 1060 -27.06 11.43 -40.29
C VAL A 1060 -28.55 11.74 -40.29
N SER A 1061 -28.93 13.03 -40.22
CA SER A 1061 -30.33 13.46 -40.26
C SER A 1061 -31.04 13.00 -41.55
N ALA A 1062 -30.40 13.21 -42.70
CA ALA A 1062 -30.98 12.84 -43.99
C ALA A 1062 -31.14 11.32 -44.13
N ALA A 1063 -30.17 10.54 -43.66
CA ALA A 1063 -30.23 9.08 -43.68
C ALA A 1063 -31.26 8.52 -42.66
N TYR A 1064 -31.42 9.17 -41.50
CA TYR A 1064 -32.44 8.85 -40.52
C TYR A 1064 -33.85 9.08 -41.08
N VAL A 1065 -34.12 10.26 -41.64
CA VAL A 1065 -35.43 10.59 -42.25
C VAL A 1065 -35.77 9.62 -43.38
N GLN A 1066 -34.80 9.31 -44.25
CA GLN A 1066 -35.01 8.36 -45.32
C GLN A 1066 -35.32 6.96 -44.78
N LYS A 1067 -34.61 6.50 -43.74
CA LYS A 1067 -34.87 5.20 -43.13
C LYS A 1067 -36.26 5.12 -42.47
N CYS A 1068 -36.68 6.16 -41.75
CA CYS A 1068 -38.03 6.25 -41.17
C CYS A 1068 -39.11 6.21 -42.25
N LEU A 1069 -38.94 6.93 -43.37
CA LEU A 1069 -39.88 6.92 -44.50
C LEU A 1069 -39.95 5.57 -45.22
N THR A 1070 -38.82 4.87 -45.35
CA THR A 1070 -38.78 3.58 -46.06
C THR A 1070 -39.31 2.43 -45.20
N GLN A 1071 -39.23 2.55 -43.87
CA GLN A 1071 -39.62 1.51 -42.91
C GLN A 1071 -40.94 1.82 -42.15
N GLY A 1072 -41.58 2.96 -42.42
CA GLY A 1072 -42.85 3.34 -41.79
C GLY A 1072 -42.75 3.55 -40.27
N ILE A 1073 -41.60 4.03 -39.77
CA ILE A 1073 -41.36 4.20 -38.33
C ILE A 1073 -41.98 5.53 -37.86
N GLU A 1074 -42.92 5.47 -36.92
CA GLU A 1074 -43.56 6.64 -36.29
C GLU A 1074 -42.67 7.30 -35.20
N PRO A 1075 -42.93 8.57 -34.82
CA PRO A 1075 -41.99 9.38 -34.03
C PRO A 1075 -41.70 8.92 -32.59
N ASP A 1076 -42.51 8.03 -32.01
CA ASP A 1076 -42.34 7.53 -30.63
C ASP A 1076 -41.93 6.05 -30.61
N HIS A 1077 -40.69 5.77 -31.01
CA HIS A 1077 -40.10 4.43 -30.96
C HIS A 1077 -39.27 4.25 -29.67
N GLU A 1078 -39.57 3.21 -28.88
CA GLU A 1078 -38.85 2.90 -27.63
C GLU A 1078 -37.37 2.50 -27.82
N LYS A 1079 -36.96 2.11 -29.04
CA LYS A 1079 -35.59 1.63 -29.34
C LYS A 1079 -34.86 2.54 -30.32
N PRO A 1080 -33.55 2.82 -30.13
CA PRO A 1080 -32.79 3.70 -31.01
C PRO A 1080 -32.75 3.20 -32.46
N VAL A 1081 -32.97 4.08 -33.44
CA VAL A 1081 -32.86 3.74 -34.86
C VAL A 1081 -31.40 3.85 -35.28
N ARG A 1082 -30.82 2.72 -35.68
CA ARG A 1082 -29.48 2.67 -36.25
C ARG A 1082 -29.46 3.13 -37.70
N VAL A 1083 -28.57 4.06 -38.04
CA VAL A 1083 -28.38 4.60 -39.39
C VAL A 1083 -26.91 4.50 -39.77
N GLY A 1084 -26.61 3.76 -40.83
CA GLY A 1084 -25.24 3.64 -41.33
C GLY A 1084 -24.82 4.91 -42.08
N VAL A 1085 -23.68 5.49 -41.71
CA VAL A 1085 -23.09 6.66 -42.36
C VAL A 1085 -21.64 6.36 -42.71
N GLY A 1086 -21.39 5.86 -43.92
CA GLY A 1086 -20.06 5.39 -44.32
C GLY A 1086 -19.64 4.15 -43.54
N SER A 1087 -18.44 4.15 -42.95
CA SER A 1087 -17.94 3.05 -42.09
C SER A 1087 -18.44 3.12 -40.64
N TRP A 1088 -19.34 4.07 -40.33
CA TRP A 1088 -19.74 4.43 -38.96
C TRP A 1088 -21.24 4.17 -38.78
N ASP A 1089 -21.66 3.91 -37.54
CA ASP A 1089 -23.06 3.74 -37.18
C ASP A 1089 -23.53 4.87 -36.27
N ALA A 1090 -24.61 5.53 -36.65
CA ALA A 1090 -25.32 6.48 -35.79
C ALA A 1090 -26.54 5.79 -35.16
N TYR A 1091 -26.73 5.96 -33.87
CA TYR A 1091 -27.90 5.50 -33.14
C TYR A 1091 -28.69 6.73 -32.73
N VAL A 1092 -29.90 6.87 -33.27
CA VAL A 1092 -30.78 8.01 -33.04
C VAL A 1092 -31.94 7.59 -32.15
N GLU A 1093 -32.03 8.19 -30.97
CA GLU A 1093 -33.15 8.01 -30.05
C GLU A 1093 -34.34 8.90 -30.44
N ALA A 1094 -35.53 8.57 -29.93
CA ALA A 1094 -36.75 9.34 -30.17
C ALA A 1094 -36.65 10.80 -29.65
N SER A 1095 -35.83 11.04 -28.62
CA SER A 1095 -35.49 12.37 -28.10
C SER A 1095 -34.63 13.23 -29.05
N GLY A 1096 -34.16 12.63 -30.14
CA GLY A 1096 -33.18 13.21 -31.06
C GLY A 1096 -31.73 13.00 -30.61
N ASP A 1097 -31.48 12.46 -29.41
CA ASP A 1097 -30.11 12.19 -28.97
C ASP A 1097 -29.47 11.14 -29.87
N THR A 1098 -28.32 11.50 -30.40
CA THR A 1098 -27.64 10.75 -31.44
C THR A 1098 -26.23 10.43 -31.01
N ARG A 1099 -25.95 9.13 -30.93
CA ARG A 1099 -24.63 8.61 -30.62
C ARG A 1099 -24.02 7.99 -31.86
N ILE A 1100 -22.86 8.49 -32.26
CA ILE A 1100 -22.11 7.95 -33.39
C ILE A 1100 -21.01 7.04 -32.86
N ARG A 1101 -21.01 5.80 -33.34
CA ARG A 1101 -20.00 4.79 -33.04
C ARG A 1101 -19.21 4.41 -34.30
N GLY A 1102 -17.89 4.34 -34.17
CA GLY A 1102 -17.00 3.95 -35.26
C GLY A 1102 -15.56 3.71 -34.78
N GLY A 1103 -14.80 2.98 -35.59
CA GLY A 1103 -13.39 2.62 -35.39
C GLY A 1103 -12.73 2.38 -36.75
N LEU A 1104 -11.39 2.31 -36.78
CA LEU A 1104 -10.68 1.88 -37.99
C LEU A 1104 -11.00 0.40 -38.29
N GLU A 1105 -10.85 -0.06 -39.54
CA GLU A 1105 -11.08 -1.47 -39.90
C GLU A 1105 -10.24 -2.38 -38.99
N GLY A 1106 -10.92 -3.19 -38.16
CA GLY A 1106 -10.29 -4.07 -37.16
C GLY A 1106 -10.35 -3.62 -35.70
N GLU A 1107 -10.90 -2.44 -35.39
CA GLU A 1107 -11.10 -1.94 -34.00
C GLU A 1107 -12.57 -2.01 -33.55
N ALA A 1108 -12.82 -2.15 -32.24
CA ALA A 1108 -14.17 -2.09 -31.68
C ALA A 1108 -14.79 -0.67 -31.84
N LYS A 1109 -16.08 -0.60 -32.16
CA LYS A 1109 -16.78 0.66 -32.45
C LYS A 1109 -17.04 1.46 -31.15
N ARG A 1110 -16.13 2.38 -30.81
CA ARG A 1110 -16.30 3.34 -29.72
C ARG A 1110 -17.20 4.51 -30.11
N THR A 1111 -17.77 5.21 -29.11
CA THR A 1111 -18.45 6.49 -29.35
C THR A 1111 -17.44 7.55 -29.77
N ILE A 1112 -17.66 8.19 -30.90
CA ILE A 1112 -16.75 9.17 -31.51
C ILE A 1112 -17.37 10.54 -31.75
N ALA A 1113 -18.69 10.63 -31.67
CA ALA A 1113 -19.43 11.89 -31.59
C ALA A 1113 -20.79 11.68 -30.91
N GLN A 1114 -21.27 12.71 -30.21
CA GLN A 1114 -22.63 12.80 -29.67
C GLN A 1114 -23.21 14.19 -29.90
N PHE A 1115 -24.45 14.23 -30.36
CA PHE A 1115 -25.21 15.45 -30.57
C PHE A 1115 -26.71 15.13 -30.57
N ASN A 1116 -27.54 16.15 -30.41
CA ASN A 1116 -28.98 15.99 -30.57
C ASN A 1116 -29.41 16.47 -31.97
N LEU A 1117 -30.10 15.62 -32.73
CA LEU A 1117 -30.54 15.88 -34.10
C LEU A 1117 -31.62 16.96 -34.21
N HIS A 1118 -32.44 17.13 -33.16
CA HIS A 1118 -33.53 18.11 -33.16
C HIS A 1118 -33.04 19.51 -32.79
N THR A 1119 -32.10 19.61 -31.85
CA THR A 1119 -31.58 20.90 -31.35
C THR A 1119 -30.24 21.28 -31.95
N VAL A 1120 -29.54 20.34 -32.61
CA VAL A 1120 -28.19 20.48 -33.18
C VAL A 1120 -27.12 20.76 -32.10
N ALA A 1121 -27.46 20.56 -30.82
CA ALA A 1121 -26.52 20.72 -29.71
C ALA A 1121 -25.49 19.56 -29.71
N VAL A 1122 -24.20 19.90 -29.72
CA VAL A 1122 -23.10 18.92 -29.70
C VAL A 1122 -22.59 18.78 -28.28
N THR A 1123 -22.69 17.57 -27.71
CA THR A 1123 -22.21 17.23 -26.37
C THR A 1123 -20.84 16.55 -26.41
N HIS A 1124 -20.54 15.83 -27.51
CA HIS A 1124 -19.23 15.22 -27.74
C HIS A 1124 -18.79 15.45 -29.19
N PRO A 1125 -17.86 16.41 -29.47
CA PRO A 1125 -17.42 16.72 -30.82
C PRO A 1125 -16.43 15.68 -31.36
N LEU A 1126 -16.29 15.60 -32.69
CA LEU A 1126 -15.24 14.80 -33.33
C LEU A 1126 -13.84 15.25 -32.87
N SER A 1127 -12.96 14.28 -32.62
CA SER A 1127 -11.54 14.57 -32.38
C SER A 1127 -10.88 15.15 -33.65
N PRO A 1128 -9.78 15.93 -33.53
CA PRO A 1128 -9.08 16.48 -34.69
C PRO A 1128 -8.58 15.42 -35.69
N VAL A 1129 -8.17 14.25 -35.18
CA VAL A 1129 -7.70 13.12 -36.00
C VAL A 1129 -8.84 12.53 -36.82
N LEU A 1130 -9.99 12.29 -36.19
CA LEU A 1130 -11.18 11.75 -36.85
C LEU A 1130 -11.86 12.77 -37.78
N THR A 1131 -11.77 14.06 -37.45
CA THR A 1131 -12.22 15.16 -38.31
C THR A 1131 -11.48 15.11 -39.65
N LYS A 1132 -10.15 14.93 -39.62
CA LYS A 1132 -9.32 14.84 -40.84
C LYS A 1132 -9.60 13.58 -41.66
N ALA A 1133 -9.85 12.44 -41.01
CA ALA A 1133 -10.26 11.20 -41.67
C ALA A 1133 -11.62 11.36 -42.37
N PHE A 1134 -12.59 11.99 -41.70
CA PHE A 1134 -13.92 12.24 -42.26
C PHE A 1134 -13.87 13.24 -43.43
N GLU A 1135 -13.03 14.29 -43.37
CA GLU A 1135 -12.80 15.20 -44.49
C GLU A 1135 -12.14 14.51 -45.71
N GLN A 1136 -11.21 13.59 -45.48
CA GLN A 1136 -10.59 12.78 -46.54
C GLN A 1136 -11.62 11.86 -47.19
N MET A 1137 -12.45 11.20 -46.38
CA MET A 1137 -13.57 10.39 -46.85
C MET A 1137 -14.53 11.22 -47.73
N LEU A 1138 -14.96 12.39 -47.25
CA LEU A 1138 -15.83 13.29 -48.03
C LEU A 1138 -15.20 13.73 -49.36
N LYS A 1139 -13.90 14.03 -49.39
CA LYS A 1139 -13.16 14.37 -50.61
C LYS A 1139 -13.05 13.19 -51.58
N GLN A 1140 -12.90 11.97 -51.06
CA GLN A 1140 -12.82 10.74 -51.85
C GLN A 1140 -14.18 10.41 -52.48
N TYR A 1141 -15.28 10.60 -51.74
CA TYR A 1141 -16.64 10.47 -52.27
C TYR A 1141 -17.01 11.56 -53.28
N GLN A 1142 -16.62 12.82 -53.07
CA GLN A 1142 -16.81 13.89 -54.05
C GLN A 1142 -16.08 13.62 -55.38
N ARG A 1143 -14.94 12.93 -55.35
CA ARG A 1143 -14.23 12.48 -56.55
C ARG A 1143 -14.93 11.31 -57.26
N LEU A 1144 -15.50 10.37 -56.50
CA LEU A 1144 -16.27 9.25 -57.05
C LEU A 1144 -17.59 9.71 -57.70
N ASP A 1145 -18.24 10.72 -57.13
CA ASP A 1145 -19.52 11.26 -57.60
C ASP A 1145 -19.41 12.05 -58.93
N GLN A 1146 -18.22 12.55 -59.26
CA GLN A 1146 -17.91 13.15 -60.57
C GLN A 1146 -17.76 12.10 -61.69
N GLN A 1147 -17.57 10.82 -61.34
CA GLN A 1147 -17.34 9.73 -62.30
C GLN A 1147 -18.59 8.85 -62.51
N GLN A 1148 -19.46 8.72 -61.51
CA GLN A 1148 -20.85 8.26 -61.64
C GLN A 1148 -21.69 8.84 -60.48
N PRO A 1149 -22.89 9.37 -60.73
CA PRO A 1149 -23.72 9.93 -59.64
C PRO A 1149 -24.21 8.82 -58.70
N SER A 1150 -23.80 8.88 -57.44
CA SER A 1150 -24.18 7.94 -56.39
C SER A 1150 -25.50 8.34 -55.69
N LYS A 1151 -26.16 7.38 -55.04
CA LYS A 1151 -27.43 7.60 -54.29
C LYS A 1151 -27.30 8.62 -53.13
N PHE A 1152 -26.09 8.89 -52.62
CA PHE A 1152 -25.88 9.72 -51.43
C PHE A 1152 -26.00 11.23 -51.72
N THR A 1153 -25.65 11.67 -52.92
CA THR A 1153 -25.74 13.10 -53.33
C THR A 1153 -27.17 13.52 -53.61
N ARG A 1154 -28.04 12.58 -54.04
CA ARG A 1154 -29.49 12.80 -54.09
C ARG A 1154 -30.06 13.10 -52.69
N THR A 1155 -29.51 12.50 -51.64
CA THR A 1155 -29.95 12.76 -50.26
C THR A 1155 -29.41 14.09 -49.71
N LEU A 1156 -28.20 14.51 -50.06
CA LEU A 1156 -27.67 15.84 -49.68
C LEU A 1156 -28.32 17.01 -50.42
N HIS A 1157 -28.78 16.80 -51.66
CA HIS A 1157 -29.56 17.80 -52.42
C HIS A 1157 -31.03 17.91 -51.98
N SER A 1158 -31.49 17.02 -51.08
CA SER A 1158 -32.82 17.10 -50.44
C SER A 1158 -32.93 18.17 -49.35
N SER A 1159 -31.90 19.01 -49.17
CA SER A 1159 -31.92 20.19 -48.28
C SER A 1159 -33.20 21.04 -48.45
N SER A 1160 -33.77 21.11 -49.66
CA SER A 1160 -35.05 21.83 -49.88
C SER A 1160 -36.29 21.09 -49.36
N GLU A 1161 -36.29 19.76 -49.32
CA GLU A 1161 -37.38 18.94 -48.78
C GLU A 1161 -37.30 18.83 -47.25
N TYR A 1162 -36.09 18.74 -46.68
CA TYR A 1162 -35.88 18.79 -45.23
C TYR A 1162 -36.22 20.16 -44.65
N GLN A 1163 -35.87 21.25 -45.33
CA GLN A 1163 -36.30 22.61 -44.97
C GLN A 1163 -37.83 22.77 -45.09
N LYS A 1164 -38.49 22.10 -46.03
CA LYS A 1164 -39.97 22.05 -46.14
C LYS A 1164 -40.59 21.20 -45.02
N PHE A 1165 -39.98 20.08 -44.65
CA PHE A 1165 -40.42 19.22 -43.55
C PHE A 1165 -40.30 19.93 -42.19
N LEU A 1166 -39.17 20.61 -41.93
CA LEU A 1166 -38.99 21.42 -40.73
C LEU A 1166 -39.94 22.62 -40.67
N LYS A 1167 -40.18 23.31 -41.80
CA LYS A 1167 -41.22 24.35 -41.86
C LYS A 1167 -42.61 23.79 -41.60
N LYS A 1168 -42.94 22.62 -42.15
CA LYS A 1168 -44.25 21.96 -41.94
C LYS A 1168 -44.43 21.57 -40.47
N LYS A 1169 -43.45 20.93 -39.84
CA LYS A 1169 -43.43 20.61 -38.40
C LYS A 1169 -43.51 21.86 -37.52
N GLN A 1170 -42.83 22.96 -37.89
CA GLN A 1170 -42.89 24.22 -37.14
C GLN A 1170 -44.22 24.97 -37.31
N THR A 1171 -45.00 24.65 -38.35
CA THR A 1171 -46.38 25.17 -38.54
C THR A 1171 -47.43 24.23 -37.95
N GLU A 1172 -47.05 23.01 -37.55
CA GLU A 1172 -47.90 22.04 -36.85
C GLU A 1172 -47.67 22.07 -35.31
N LEU A 1173 -46.61 22.76 -34.86
CA LEU A 1173 -46.25 22.98 -33.45
C LEU A 1173 -46.50 24.43 -32.96
N ASP A 1174 -46.75 25.37 -33.87
CA ASP A 1174 -47.33 26.71 -33.59
C ASP A 1174 -48.83 26.66 -33.91
#